data_AF-A0A804PWK6-F1
#
_entry.id   AF-A0A804PWK6-F1
#
_cell.length_a   1.000
_cell.length_b   1.000
_cell.length_c   1.000
_cell.angle_alpha   90.00
_cell.angle_beta   90.00
_cell.angle_gamma   90.00
#
_symmetry.space_group_name_H-M   'P 1'
#
loop_
_entity.id
_entity.type
_entity.pdbx_description
1 polymer ?
#
loop_
_entity_poly.entity_id
_entity_poly.type
_entity_poly.pdbx_seq_one_letter_code
_entity_poly.pdbx_strand_id
1 'polypeptide(L)'
;MSYLERWWRDATPKMREAFAKLVRDGQLEIVSGGWVMNDEANSHYFAIIEQMMEGNMWLNDTIGVIPKNSWSIDPFGYSSTMAYLLRRMGFHNMLIQRTHYEVKKELAMKKNLEYLWRQNWDIEETTDIFVHMMPFYSYDIPHTCGPEPAICCQFDFARMRGFSYESCPWRSDPVEINPDNVEERATTLLDQYRKKSTLYRTNTLLIPLGDDFRYVSMEEAEVQFRNYEKLFDYINSNPHLNAEVKFGTLEDYFSTLRDEAEKINYSRPGELGSAELQGFPTLSGDFFTYADRNQDYWSGYYVSRPFFKAVDRVLEQTLRAAEILGSFVLGYCQKFQCAKLPISFSHKLTAARRNLALFQHHDGVTGTAKDHVVVDYGTRMHTSLQDLQLFMSRAVEVLLGDFHDRSDPTLLSHFESVQERSKYDVQLVHKVLHPLEGKAQSVVFFNPLEQTRDEIVMVVVSSPDVSVLNSNGSCLPSQLSPEWQFVSDENISTGRHRLYWRAYVPPLGLETYYVVTGQDCEKAIPAAVKTYTTEQEFSCPQPYDCSKLEAKTVEMKNSNYTLSFDTSRGLLQTVTRHKDGQQTVIGEEIGMYKSHGSGAYLFKPVGDARSIVEEGGHFILTEGPLVQEAHSLPKTEWRKSPLSHSTRIYNCGDAIQDMLIEKEYHVELVGHAFNDRELIVRYKTDIDNQRIFYSDLNGFQMSKRQTYDKIPLQGNYYPMPSLAFLQDSHGNRFSVHSKQSLGAASLKNGWLEIMLDRRLVQDDGRGLGQGVMDNKPMNVIFHLLTESNVSALPKTHSLHTLQPSILSHRVGAHLNYPMHAFMSKKPHEKSFKRAQQSFAPLTASLPCDIHIVNLKVPRPLRFPHTESAEPKFAVLLQRRGWDASYCKRGGLQCTTVGEEPVNLFYMFKDLSAVNVKATSLNLLHDDPEMLGYLEQTGDVAQEGDVLISPMEILAYKLDLQPPSSQEE
;
A
#
# COMPACT_ATOMS: atom_id res chain seq x y z
N MET A 1 0.74 4.86 18.50
CA MET A 1 0.69 6.25 18.99
C MET A 1 -0.72 6.84 19.10
N SER A 2 -1.68 6.45 18.26
CA SER A 2 -3.05 6.99 18.25
C SER A 2 -3.75 7.02 19.63
N TYR A 3 -3.63 5.95 20.43
CA TYR A 3 -4.16 5.91 21.80
C TYR A 3 -3.45 6.86 22.76
N LEU A 4 -2.12 6.91 22.69
CA LEU A 4 -1.31 7.80 23.52
C LEU A 4 -1.56 9.26 23.19
N GLU A 5 -1.76 9.63 21.92
CA GLU A 5 -2.16 10.99 21.54
C GLU A 5 -3.51 11.38 22.15
N ARG A 6 -4.47 10.46 22.13
CA ARG A 6 -5.80 10.66 22.70
C ARG A 6 -5.74 10.86 24.21
N TRP A 7 -5.00 9.99 24.91
CA TRP A 7 -4.73 10.13 26.34
C TRP A 7 -4.01 11.45 26.65
N TRP A 8 -2.97 11.78 25.89
CA TRP A 8 -2.17 12.98 26.10
C TRP A 8 -3.04 14.23 26.00
N ARG A 9 -3.89 14.33 24.98
CA ARG A 9 -4.82 15.45 24.80
C ARG A 9 -5.72 15.65 26.02
N ASP A 10 -6.21 14.57 26.61
CA ASP A 10 -7.16 14.61 27.73
C ASP A 10 -6.45 14.69 29.11
N ALA A 11 -5.14 14.39 29.18
CA ALA A 11 -4.34 14.42 30.39
C ALA A 11 -4.03 15.84 30.89
N THR A 12 -3.93 15.98 32.23
CA THR A 12 -3.52 17.25 32.87
C THR A 12 -2.03 17.54 32.65
N PRO A 13 -1.57 18.81 32.73
CA PRO A 13 -0.15 19.15 32.62
C PRO A 13 0.75 18.35 33.57
N LYS A 14 0.29 18.09 34.80
CA LYS A 14 1.03 17.28 35.78
C LYS A 14 1.19 15.82 35.34
N MET A 15 0.13 15.22 34.77
CA MET A 15 0.17 13.86 34.25
C MET A 15 1.11 13.75 33.05
N ARG A 16 1.06 14.73 32.14
CA ARG A 16 1.96 14.82 30.98
C ARG A 16 3.42 14.90 31.39
N GLU A 17 3.74 15.76 32.36
CA GLU A 17 5.11 15.89 32.87
C GLU A 17 5.60 14.61 33.56
N ALA A 18 4.74 13.98 34.38
CA ALA A 18 5.08 12.71 35.03
C ALA A 18 5.34 11.60 33.99
N PHE A 19 4.49 11.50 32.96
CA PHE A 19 4.68 10.56 31.87
C PHE A 19 5.99 10.82 31.11
N ALA A 20 6.22 12.08 30.70
CA ALA A 20 7.43 12.45 29.99
C ALA A 20 8.70 12.19 30.83
N LYS A 21 8.62 12.38 32.15
CA LYS A 21 9.71 12.04 33.08
C LYS A 21 10.00 10.53 33.07
N LEU A 22 8.98 9.66 33.17
CA LEU A 22 9.17 8.21 33.11
C LEU A 22 9.86 7.77 31.82
N VAL A 23 9.50 8.39 30.68
CA VAL A 23 10.14 8.09 29.39
C VAL A 23 11.59 8.58 29.34
N ARG A 24 11.86 9.82 29.78
CA ARG A 24 13.22 10.38 29.80
C ARG A 24 14.16 9.62 30.74
N ASP A 25 13.62 9.10 31.84
CA ASP A 25 14.39 8.34 32.82
C ASP A 25 14.60 6.87 32.41
N GLY A 26 14.07 6.43 31.26
CA GLY A 26 14.17 5.06 30.79
C GLY A 26 13.31 4.05 31.58
N GLN A 27 12.41 4.53 32.45
CA GLN A 27 11.48 3.67 33.19
C GLN A 27 10.29 3.20 32.34
N LEU A 28 9.99 3.94 31.27
CA LEU A 28 8.97 3.61 30.28
C LEU A 28 9.55 3.81 28.88
N GLU A 29 9.47 2.78 28.04
CA GLU A 29 9.88 2.88 26.64
C GLU A 29 8.65 2.90 25.73
N ILE A 30 8.67 3.78 24.73
CA ILE A 30 7.70 3.77 23.64
C ILE A 30 8.36 3.05 22.46
N VAL A 31 7.91 1.83 22.19
CA VAL A 31 8.42 0.96 21.13
C VAL A 31 7.71 1.18 19.80
N SER A 32 8.44 1.07 18.68
CA SER A 32 8.07 1.43 17.28
C SER A 32 7.66 2.89 17.08
N GLY A 33 6.78 3.43 17.91
CA GLY A 33 6.24 4.78 17.85
C GLY A 33 5.49 5.11 16.57
N GLY A 34 5.07 4.14 15.75
CA GLY A 34 4.16 4.37 14.63
C GLY A 34 2.77 4.79 15.11
N TRP A 35 2.00 5.45 14.25
CA TRP A 35 0.61 5.82 14.58
C TRP A 35 -0.18 4.61 15.08
N VAL A 36 0.01 3.46 14.43
CA VAL A 36 -0.51 2.13 14.78
C VAL A 36 0.57 1.05 14.60
N MET A 37 0.29 -0.16 15.07
CA MET A 37 0.99 -1.36 14.61
C MET A 37 0.37 -1.78 13.27
N ASN A 38 1.05 -1.46 12.16
CA ASN A 38 0.50 -1.69 10.84
C ASN A 38 0.53 -3.16 10.44
N ASP A 39 -0.36 -3.55 9.53
CA ASP A 39 -0.22 -4.80 8.79
C ASP A 39 1.03 -4.78 7.90
N GLU A 40 1.62 -5.93 7.66
CA GLU A 40 2.80 -6.08 6.79
C GLU A 40 2.49 -6.83 5.50
N ALA A 41 1.28 -7.38 5.33
CA ALA A 41 0.89 -8.08 4.10
C ALA A 41 0.16 -7.21 3.09
N ASN A 42 -0.79 -6.37 3.52
CA ASN A 42 -1.69 -5.60 2.66
C ASN A 42 -1.30 -4.12 2.56
N SER A 43 -0.63 -3.59 3.58
CA SER A 43 -0.15 -2.21 3.60
C SER A 43 0.87 -1.96 2.50
N HIS A 44 0.97 -0.72 2.06
CA HIS A 44 1.97 -0.29 1.08
C HIS A 44 3.10 0.48 1.74
N TYR A 45 4.27 0.45 1.12
CA TYR A 45 5.46 1.10 1.67
C TYR A 45 5.23 2.61 1.89
N PHE A 46 4.47 3.28 1.00
CA PHE A 46 4.08 4.68 1.21
C PHE A 46 3.29 4.86 2.51
N ALA A 47 2.22 4.10 2.70
CA ALA A 47 1.40 4.20 3.91
C ALA A 47 2.15 3.79 5.19
N ILE A 48 3.06 2.81 5.10
CA ILE A 48 3.94 2.41 6.21
C ILE A 48 4.88 3.58 6.59
N ILE A 49 5.52 4.22 5.61
CA ILE A 49 6.38 5.39 5.85
C ILE A 49 5.57 6.53 6.48
N GLU A 50 4.42 6.87 5.91
CA GLU A 50 3.59 7.97 6.41
C GLU A 50 3.09 7.72 7.83
N GLN A 51 2.64 6.50 8.16
CA GLN A 51 2.12 6.19 9.49
C GLN A 51 3.21 6.15 10.57
N MET A 52 4.39 5.61 10.23
CA MET A 52 5.55 5.61 11.11
C MET A 52 6.07 7.02 11.36
N MET A 53 6.22 7.81 10.28
CA MET A 53 6.66 9.19 10.36
C MET A 53 5.71 10.04 11.20
N GLU A 54 4.39 9.99 10.97
CA GLU A 54 3.41 10.77 11.74
C GLU A 54 3.48 10.43 13.24
N GLY A 55 3.58 9.14 13.58
CA GLY A 55 3.71 8.71 14.97
C GLY A 55 5.03 9.15 15.62
N ASN A 56 6.16 8.93 14.95
CA ASN A 56 7.49 9.24 15.47
C ASN A 56 7.70 10.76 15.58
N MET A 57 7.28 11.54 14.58
CA MET A 57 7.36 12.99 14.62
C MET A 57 6.49 13.57 15.73
N TRP A 58 5.25 13.08 15.89
CA TRP A 58 4.40 13.52 17.00
C TRP A 58 5.05 13.24 18.36
N LEU A 59 5.70 12.07 18.51
CA LEU A 59 6.38 11.70 19.74
C LEU A 59 7.55 12.64 20.03
N ASN A 60 8.39 12.90 19.04
CA ASN A 60 9.50 13.83 19.17
C ASN A 60 9.01 15.25 19.49
N ASP A 61 8.00 15.73 18.77
CA ASP A 61 7.46 17.09 18.94
C ASP A 61 6.73 17.31 20.28
N THR A 62 6.21 16.24 20.89
CA THR A 62 5.34 16.33 22.08
C THR A 62 6.06 15.91 23.37
N ILE A 63 6.89 14.87 23.30
CA ILE A 63 7.55 14.24 24.45
C ILE A 63 9.08 14.40 24.38
N GLY A 64 9.66 14.63 23.19
CA GLY A 64 11.10 14.80 22.99
C GLY A 64 11.88 13.49 22.87
N VAL A 65 11.23 12.43 22.38
CA VAL A 65 11.82 11.08 22.28
C VAL A 65 11.66 10.51 20.88
N ILE A 66 12.69 9.80 20.43
CA ILE A 66 12.71 9.06 19.18
C ILE A 66 12.82 7.55 19.54
N PRO A 67 11.89 6.69 19.09
CA PRO A 67 11.93 5.27 19.38
C PRO A 67 13.17 4.59 18.79
N LYS A 68 13.73 3.61 19.49
CA LYS A 68 14.94 2.86 19.07
C LYS A 68 14.67 1.42 18.67
N ASN A 69 13.65 0.82 19.29
CA ASN A 69 13.33 -0.59 19.16
C ASN A 69 11.93 -0.78 18.56
N SER A 70 11.81 -1.68 17.60
CA SER A 70 10.55 -2.04 16.97
C SER A 70 9.89 -3.22 17.67
N TRP A 71 8.58 -3.14 17.84
CA TRP A 71 7.71 -4.15 18.42
C TRP A 71 6.56 -4.43 17.45
N SER A 72 6.62 -5.59 16.79
CA SER A 72 5.66 -6.04 15.78
C SER A 72 5.15 -7.43 16.15
N ILE A 73 4.31 -7.53 17.18
CA ILE A 73 3.87 -8.83 17.73
C ILE A 73 2.55 -9.34 17.14
N ASP A 74 1.76 -8.47 16.51
CA ASP A 74 0.40 -8.82 16.11
C ASP A 74 0.09 -8.79 14.60
N PRO A 75 0.98 -8.38 13.67
CA PRO A 75 0.76 -8.63 12.25
C PRO A 75 0.78 -10.13 11.91
N PHE A 76 -0.02 -10.54 10.93
CA PHE A 76 -0.24 -11.96 10.61
C PHE A 76 0.78 -12.49 9.59
N GLY A 77 2.04 -12.52 10.01
CA GLY A 77 3.22 -12.69 9.15
C GLY A 77 3.93 -11.35 8.91
N TYR A 78 5.16 -11.42 8.40
CA TYR A 78 6.07 -10.26 8.36
C TYR A 78 6.74 -10.10 7.01
N SER A 79 6.95 -8.86 6.59
CA SER A 79 7.62 -8.52 5.33
C SER A 79 9.04 -8.02 5.57
N SER A 80 9.98 -8.43 4.72
CA SER A 80 11.34 -7.87 4.77
C SER A 80 11.36 -6.37 4.45
N THR A 81 10.35 -5.86 3.73
CA THR A 81 10.20 -4.42 3.49
C THR A 81 10.03 -3.65 4.79
N MET A 82 9.27 -4.14 5.78
CA MET A 82 9.14 -3.47 7.08
C MET A 82 10.49 -3.38 7.80
N ALA A 83 11.27 -4.47 7.81
CA ALA A 83 12.61 -4.50 8.36
C ALA A 83 13.54 -3.45 7.73
N TYR A 84 13.52 -3.34 6.40
CA TYR A 84 14.27 -2.32 5.66
C TYR A 84 13.84 -0.89 6.02
N LEU A 85 12.52 -0.62 6.02
CA LEU A 85 12.01 0.71 6.31
C LEU A 85 12.35 1.14 7.75
N LEU A 86 12.25 0.22 8.71
CA LEU A 86 12.67 0.44 10.09
C LEU A 86 14.17 0.78 10.15
N ARG A 87 15.02 0.04 9.45
CA ARG A 87 16.47 0.32 9.43
C ARG A 87 16.76 1.72 8.91
N ARG A 88 16.11 2.13 7.81
CA ARG A 88 16.21 3.49 7.24
C ARG A 88 15.48 4.57 8.05
N MET A 89 14.74 4.20 9.09
CA MET A 89 14.19 5.11 10.11
C MET A 89 15.07 5.22 11.37
N GLY A 90 16.17 4.46 11.45
CA GLY A 90 17.12 4.47 12.56
C GLY A 90 16.96 3.33 13.59
N PHE A 91 16.05 2.38 13.35
CA PHE A 91 15.89 1.21 14.21
C PHE A 91 16.98 0.19 13.95
N HIS A 92 17.56 -0.36 15.03
CA HIS A 92 18.59 -1.40 14.95
C HIS A 92 18.08 -2.76 15.46
N ASN A 93 16.94 -2.75 16.16
CA ASN A 93 16.37 -3.96 16.74
C ASN A 93 14.86 -4.03 16.47
N MET A 94 14.38 -5.25 16.24
CA MET A 94 12.99 -5.56 16.00
C MET A 94 12.59 -6.82 16.76
N LEU A 95 11.42 -6.79 17.36
CA LEU A 95 10.80 -7.96 17.96
C LEU A 95 9.57 -8.38 17.16
N ILE A 96 9.46 -9.68 16.89
CA ILE A 96 8.34 -10.29 16.16
C ILE A 96 7.77 -11.50 16.90
N GLN A 97 6.52 -11.84 16.56
CA GLN A 97 5.80 -12.97 17.13
C GLN A 97 5.24 -13.89 16.04
N ARG A 98 4.21 -13.49 15.27
CA ARG A 98 3.32 -14.37 14.49
C ARG A 98 3.93 -14.91 13.20
N THR A 99 4.96 -15.74 13.35
CA THR A 99 5.58 -16.52 12.27
C THR A 99 5.01 -17.95 12.23
N HIS A 100 5.10 -18.59 11.06
CA HIS A 100 4.57 -19.94 10.86
C HIS A 100 5.10 -20.91 11.93
N TYR A 101 4.20 -21.67 12.56
CA TYR A 101 4.55 -22.49 13.74
C TYR A 101 5.70 -23.50 13.48
N GLU A 102 5.77 -24.09 12.28
CA GLU A 102 6.89 -24.98 11.93
C GLU A 102 8.22 -24.24 11.76
N VAL A 103 8.19 -22.99 11.27
CA VAL A 103 9.39 -22.16 11.14
C VAL A 103 9.89 -21.78 12.53
N LYS A 104 9.00 -21.36 13.44
CA LYS A 104 9.36 -21.15 14.85
C LYS A 104 10.00 -22.38 15.46
N LYS A 105 9.39 -23.55 15.27
CA LYS A 105 9.88 -24.82 15.81
C LYS A 105 11.29 -25.13 15.31
N GLU A 106 11.52 -24.99 14.00
CA GLU A 106 12.82 -25.24 13.38
C GLU A 106 13.89 -24.26 13.91
N LEU A 107 13.58 -22.97 13.95
CA LEU A 107 14.50 -21.95 14.48
C LEU A 107 14.78 -22.16 15.97
N ALA A 108 13.76 -22.49 16.77
CA ALA A 108 13.91 -22.77 18.20
C ALA A 108 14.78 -24.01 18.46
N MET A 109 14.58 -25.12 17.73
CA MET A 109 15.40 -26.33 17.83
C MET A 109 16.88 -26.05 17.52
N LYS A 110 17.15 -25.10 16.61
CA LYS A 110 18.50 -24.69 16.23
C LYS A 110 19.06 -23.54 17.07
N LYS A 111 18.27 -22.94 17.97
CA LYS A 111 18.61 -21.68 18.67
C LYS A 111 18.93 -20.53 17.70
N ASN A 112 18.06 -20.34 16.71
CA ASN A 112 18.15 -19.33 15.65
C ASN A 112 16.93 -18.39 15.68
N LEU A 113 16.31 -18.21 16.84
CA LEU A 113 15.21 -17.25 17.03
C LEU A 113 15.70 -15.80 17.10
N GLU A 114 17.01 -15.63 17.24
CA GLU A 114 17.73 -14.36 17.16
C GLU A 114 18.59 -14.39 15.90
N TYR A 115 18.42 -13.40 15.02
CA TYR A 115 19.07 -13.37 13.71
C TYR A 115 19.11 -11.95 13.13
N LEU A 116 19.94 -11.74 12.13
CA LEU A 116 19.99 -10.51 11.35
C LEU A 116 19.11 -10.68 10.12
N TRP A 117 18.14 -9.79 9.93
CA TRP A 117 17.23 -9.87 8.80
C TRP A 117 17.76 -9.04 7.63
N ARG A 118 18.30 -9.73 6.63
CA ARG A 118 18.94 -9.14 5.45
C ARG A 118 18.02 -9.10 4.25
N GLN A 119 18.06 -7.98 3.52
CA GLN A 119 17.35 -7.85 2.25
C GLN A 119 18.04 -8.67 1.15
N ASN A 120 17.26 -9.33 0.30
CA ASN A 120 17.78 -10.17 -0.80
C ASN A 120 18.62 -9.42 -1.84
N TRP A 121 18.50 -8.09 -1.86
CA TRP A 121 19.20 -7.19 -2.78
C TRP A 121 20.35 -6.43 -2.10
N ASP A 122 20.45 -6.45 -0.77
CA ASP A 122 21.48 -5.74 -0.02
C ASP A 122 22.68 -6.66 0.26
N ILE A 123 23.60 -6.67 -0.70
CA ILE A 123 24.83 -7.48 -0.62
C ILE A 123 25.83 -6.83 0.35
N GLU A 124 25.74 -5.52 0.55
CA GLU A 124 26.67 -4.71 1.36
C GLU A 124 26.33 -4.71 2.85
N GLU A 125 25.25 -5.40 3.25
CA GLU A 125 24.82 -5.58 4.65
C GLU A 125 24.45 -4.26 5.36
N THR A 126 24.10 -3.22 4.59
CA THR A 126 23.82 -1.86 5.11
C THR A 126 22.41 -1.70 5.70
N THR A 127 21.54 -2.69 5.48
CA THR A 127 20.12 -2.69 5.87
C THR A 127 19.76 -3.76 6.89
N ASP A 128 20.75 -4.52 7.38
CA ASP A 128 20.53 -5.57 8.36
C ASP A 128 19.91 -4.98 9.65
N ILE A 129 18.92 -5.67 10.20
CA ILE A 129 18.29 -5.35 11.50
C ILE A 129 18.27 -6.60 12.38
N PHE A 130 18.59 -6.44 13.67
CA PHE A 130 18.58 -7.56 14.62
C PHE A 130 17.17 -7.90 15.06
N VAL A 131 16.76 -9.15 14.86
CA VAL A 131 15.41 -9.62 15.14
C VAL A 131 15.40 -10.60 16.30
N HIS A 132 14.52 -10.35 17.28
CA HIS A 132 14.09 -11.33 18.26
C HIS A 132 12.74 -11.93 17.86
N MET A 133 12.69 -13.22 17.58
CA MET A 133 11.44 -13.96 17.37
C MET A 133 10.98 -14.63 18.66
N MET A 134 9.75 -14.35 19.10
CA MET A 134 9.15 -15.04 20.23
C MET A 134 8.89 -16.53 19.91
N PRO A 135 9.18 -17.47 20.83
CA PRO A 135 9.26 -18.89 20.51
C PRO A 135 7.90 -19.59 20.49
N PHE A 136 6.91 -19.02 21.19
CA PHE A 136 5.69 -19.71 21.56
C PHE A 136 4.47 -19.23 20.76
N TYR A 137 3.31 -19.77 21.11
CA TYR A 137 2.07 -19.61 20.35
C TYR A 137 1.58 -18.16 20.29
N SER A 138 1.58 -17.45 21.41
CA SER A 138 1.00 -16.10 21.56
C SER A 138 1.93 -15.18 22.37
N TYR A 139 1.54 -13.92 22.58
CA TYR A 139 2.30 -12.90 23.33
C TYR A 139 1.70 -12.56 24.71
N ASP A 140 0.62 -13.22 25.10
CA ASP A 140 0.01 -13.13 26.42
C ASP A 140 0.82 -13.89 27.48
N ILE A 141 0.67 -13.50 28.75
CA ILE A 141 1.45 -14.05 29.89
C ILE A 141 1.48 -15.60 29.93
N PRO A 142 0.35 -16.32 29.74
CA PRO A 142 0.36 -17.77 29.67
C PRO A 142 1.29 -18.36 28.59
N HIS A 143 1.62 -17.61 27.55
CA HIS A 143 2.45 -18.09 26.44
C HIS A 143 3.83 -17.44 26.38
N THR A 144 4.22 -16.61 27.34
CA THR A 144 5.52 -15.90 27.29
C THR A 144 6.54 -16.38 28.32
N CYS A 145 6.10 -16.93 29.45
CA CYS A 145 7.01 -17.31 30.54
C CYS A 145 7.83 -18.58 30.22
N GLY A 146 7.27 -19.52 29.46
CA GLY A 146 7.85 -20.83 29.21
C GLY A 146 6.93 -21.74 28.40
N PRO A 147 7.35 -22.98 28.15
CA PRO A 147 6.63 -23.89 27.26
C PRO A 147 5.36 -24.50 27.86
N GLU A 148 5.06 -24.28 29.15
CA GLU A 148 3.91 -24.84 29.84
C GLU A 148 2.89 -23.76 30.23
N PRO A 149 1.89 -23.47 29.37
CA PRO A 149 0.93 -22.40 29.65
C PRO A 149 0.13 -22.57 30.94
N ALA A 150 -0.11 -23.82 31.36
CA ALA A 150 -0.75 -24.13 32.64
C ALA A 150 0.04 -23.66 33.85
N ILE A 151 1.38 -23.59 33.75
CA ILE A 151 2.25 -23.06 34.79
C ILE A 151 2.35 -21.55 34.64
N CYS A 152 2.60 -21.04 33.44
CA CYS A 152 2.73 -19.60 33.18
C CYS A 152 1.50 -18.80 33.58
N CYS A 153 0.29 -19.34 33.36
CA CYS A 153 -0.95 -18.70 33.76
C CYS A 153 -1.03 -18.45 35.28
N GLN A 154 -0.37 -19.28 36.10
CA GLN A 154 -0.33 -19.10 37.56
C GLN A 154 0.55 -17.90 38.00
N PHE A 155 1.20 -17.22 37.05
CA PHE A 155 1.96 -15.99 37.26
C PHE A 155 1.33 -14.80 36.49
N ASP A 156 0.11 -14.98 36.00
CA ASP A 156 -0.73 -13.90 35.50
C ASP A 156 -1.65 -13.42 36.63
N PHE A 157 -1.12 -12.60 37.55
CA PHE A 157 -1.82 -12.25 38.80
C PHE A 157 -3.11 -11.46 38.61
N ALA A 158 -3.34 -10.87 37.43
CA ALA A 158 -4.64 -10.29 37.07
C ALA A 158 -5.75 -11.35 37.02
N ARG A 159 -5.43 -12.64 36.88
CA ARG A 159 -6.39 -13.76 36.90
C ARG A 159 -6.67 -14.29 38.32
N MET A 160 -6.19 -13.61 39.36
CA MET A 160 -6.56 -13.95 40.74
C MET A 160 -8.05 -13.70 40.97
N ARG A 161 -8.63 -14.45 41.91
CA ARG A 161 -10.04 -14.26 42.31
C ARG A 161 -10.27 -12.83 42.80
N GLY A 162 -11.27 -12.16 42.24
CA GLY A 162 -11.63 -10.78 42.57
C GLY A 162 -11.41 -9.78 41.44
N PHE A 163 -10.65 -10.16 40.41
CA PHE A 163 -10.51 -9.38 39.18
C PHE A 163 -11.53 -9.83 38.12
N SER A 164 -11.75 -9.00 37.09
CA SER A 164 -12.67 -9.26 35.99
C SER A 164 -12.12 -10.17 34.88
N TYR A 165 -10.88 -10.64 35.02
CA TYR A 165 -10.23 -11.50 34.03
C TYR A 165 -10.66 -12.96 34.17
N GLU A 166 -10.61 -13.69 33.06
CA GLU A 166 -10.93 -15.12 33.05
C GLU A 166 -9.90 -15.91 33.88
N SER A 167 -10.40 -16.82 34.72
CA SER A 167 -9.57 -17.80 35.43
C SER A 167 -8.71 -18.62 34.47
N CYS A 168 -7.64 -19.21 34.99
CA CYS A 168 -6.77 -20.05 34.19
C CYS A 168 -7.55 -21.26 33.65
N PRO A 169 -7.51 -21.54 32.33
CA PRO A 169 -8.25 -22.66 31.73
C PRO A 169 -7.96 -24.03 32.39
N TRP A 170 -6.75 -24.18 32.95
CA TRP A 170 -6.27 -25.38 33.63
C TRP A 170 -6.66 -25.48 35.11
N ARG A 171 -7.52 -24.58 35.61
CA ARG A 171 -8.02 -24.53 37.01
C ARG A 171 -6.93 -24.43 38.09
N SER A 172 -5.76 -23.95 37.69
CA SER A 172 -4.66 -23.58 38.58
C SER A 172 -4.51 -22.07 38.47
N ASP A 173 -5.27 -21.36 39.29
CA ASP A 173 -5.27 -19.90 39.29
C ASP A 173 -4.01 -19.36 40.00
N PRO A 174 -3.54 -18.16 39.65
CA PRO A 174 -2.49 -17.47 40.41
C PRO A 174 -2.86 -17.31 41.88
N VAL A 175 -1.84 -17.30 42.74
CA VAL A 175 -1.97 -17.07 44.18
C VAL A 175 -1.02 -15.95 44.60
N GLU A 176 -1.43 -15.16 45.59
CA GLU A 176 -0.59 -14.07 46.09
C GLU A 176 0.72 -14.61 46.67
N ILE A 177 1.83 -13.98 46.30
CA ILE A 177 3.17 -14.33 46.76
C ILE A 177 3.37 -13.82 48.18
N ASN A 178 3.76 -14.72 49.06
CA ASN A 178 3.98 -14.47 50.48
C ASN A 178 5.21 -15.26 50.96
N PRO A 179 5.70 -15.00 52.18
CA PRO A 179 6.89 -15.69 52.68
C PRO A 179 6.79 -17.22 52.71
N ASP A 180 5.59 -17.79 52.82
CA ASP A 180 5.38 -19.25 52.92
C ASP A 180 5.46 -19.94 51.56
N ASN A 181 5.15 -19.25 50.46
CA ASN A 181 5.14 -19.84 49.11
C ASN A 181 6.24 -19.31 48.18
N VAL A 182 6.92 -18.21 48.52
CA VAL A 182 7.84 -17.52 47.59
C VAL A 182 8.93 -18.42 47.02
N GLU A 183 9.50 -19.33 47.84
CA GLU A 183 10.53 -20.28 47.38
C GLU A 183 10.01 -21.24 46.30
N GLU A 184 8.87 -21.88 46.56
CA GLU A 184 8.26 -22.82 45.62
C GLU A 184 7.85 -22.09 44.34
N ARG A 185 7.20 -20.93 44.46
CA ARG A 185 6.72 -20.13 43.32
C ARG A 185 7.88 -19.59 42.48
N ALA A 186 8.92 -19.07 43.12
CA ALA A 186 10.12 -18.60 42.42
C ALA A 186 10.83 -19.73 41.69
N THR A 187 10.95 -20.90 42.31
CA THR A 187 11.57 -22.08 41.69
C THR A 187 10.74 -22.58 40.50
N THR A 188 9.42 -22.63 40.64
CA THR A 188 8.48 -23.02 39.57
C THR A 188 8.52 -22.05 38.39
N LEU A 189 8.58 -20.73 38.64
CA LEU A 189 8.73 -19.73 37.58
C LEU A 189 10.10 -19.83 36.88
N LEU A 190 11.17 -19.94 37.65
CA LEU A 190 12.53 -20.00 37.14
C LEU A 190 12.77 -21.27 36.29
N ASP A 191 12.12 -22.39 36.62
CA ASP A 191 12.12 -23.59 35.77
C ASP A 191 11.56 -23.30 34.36
N GLN A 192 10.46 -22.53 34.27
CA GLN A 192 9.91 -22.12 32.98
C GLN A 192 10.85 -21.19 32.21
N TYR A 193 11.48 -20.24 32.89
CA TYR A 193 12.49 -19.37 32.29
C TYR A 193 13.68 -20.16 31.76
N ARG A 194 14.18 -21.15 32.53
CA ARG A 194 15.27 -22.04 32.09
C ARG A 194 14.87 -22.88 30.88
N LYS A 195 13.65 -23.39 30.83
CA LYS A 195 13.14 -24.12 29.65
C LYS A 195 13.10 -23.22 28.43
N LYS A 196 12.60 -21.99 28.57
CA LYS A 196 12.58 -21.01 27.48
C LYS A 196 13.98 -20.61 27.02
N SER A 197 14.93 -20.41 27.94
CA SER A 197 16.31 -20.01 27.58
C SER A 197 17.02 -21.07 26.74
N THR A 198 16.64 -22.34 26.83
CA THR A 198 17.20 -23.39 25.96
C THR A 198 16.94 -23.17 24.47
N LEU A 199 15.98 -22.31 24.11
CA LEU A 199 15.60 -22.00 22.73
C LEU A 199 16.43 -20.86 22.13
N TYR A 200 17.25 -20.18 22.94
CA TYR A 200 18.10 -19.06 22.55
C TYR A 200 19.58 -19.38 22.73
N ARG A 201 20.45 -18.53 22.17
CA ARG A 201 21.91 -18.69 22.26
C ARG A 201 22.48 -18.05 23.51
N THR A 202 21.93 -16.91 23.86
CA THR A 202 22.39 -16.00 24.91
C THR A 202 21.84 -16.42 26.28
N ASN A 203 22.40 -15.84 27.33
CA ASN A 203 21.91 -15.96 28.69
C ASN A 203 20.92 -14.84 29.03
N THR A 204 20.77 -13.84 28.16
CA THR A 204 19.79 -12.77 28.28
C THR A 204 18.42 -13.20 27.73
N LEU A 205 17.40 -13.23 28.58
CA LEU A 205 16.06 -13.73 28.21
C LEU A 205 14.97 -12.67 28.39
N LEU A 206 14.21 -12.40 27.32
CA LEU A 206 13.07 -11.48 27.37
C LEU A 206 11.77 -12.19 27.76
N ILE A 207 11.08 -11.71 28.79
CA ILE A 207 9.75 -12.20 29.20
C ILE A 207 8.73 -11.05 29.17
N PRO A 208 7.89 -10.95 28.13
CA PRO A 208 6.78 -10.02 28.11
C PRO A 208 5.74 -10.35 29.19
N LEU A 209 5.32 -9.33 29.94
CA LEU A 209 4.27 -9.41 30.94
C LEU A 209 3.11 -8.49 30.54
N GLY A 210 2.14 -9.00 29.81
CA GLY A 210 0.97 -8.25 29.34
C GLY A 210 0.27 -8.93 28.17
N ASP A 211 -0.67 -8.22 27.55
CA ASP A 211 -1.37 -8.51 26.29
C ASP A 211 -2.09 -7.21 25.82
N ASP A 212 -2.96 -7.32 24.82
CA ASP A 212 -3.68 -6.20 24.20
C ASP A 212 -4.67 -5.47 25.13
N PHE A 213 -5.10 -6.08 26.23
CA PHE A 213 -6.08 -5.51 27.18
C PHE A 213 -5.61 -5.53 28.65
N ARG A 214 -4.34 -5.22 28.90
CA ARG A 214 -3.71 -5.23 30.24
C ARG A 214 -3.37 -3.87 30.80
N TYR A 215 -3.17 -3.85 32.11
CA TYR A 215 -2.87 -2.68 32.91
C TYR A 215 -3.96 -1.60 32.79
N VAL A 216 -5.22 -2.04 32.82
CA VAL A 216 -6.39 -1.16 32.68
C VAL A 216 -6.81 -0.52 34.01
N SER A 217 -6.30 -1.02 35.14
CA SER A 217 -6.49 -0.45 36.47
C SER A 217 -5.22 -0.42 37.30
N MET A 218 -5.17 0.45 38.32
CA MET A 218 -4.04 0.52 39.25
C MET A 218 -3.96 -0.73 40.12
N GLU A 219 -5.09 -1.33 40.48
CA GLU A 219 -5.13 -2.55 41.28
C GLU A 219 -4.52 -3.74 40.53
N GLU A 220 -4.76 -3.86 39.23
CA GLU A 220 -4.12 -4.87 38.38
C GLU A 220 -2.61 -4.67 38.36
N ALA A 221 -2.17 -3.43 38.08
CA ALA A 221 -0.75 -3.10 38.02
C ALA A 221 -0.06 -3.40 39.36
N GLU A 222 -0.58 -2.89 40.48
CA GLU A 222 -0.02 -3.10 41.81
C GLU A 222 0.11 -4.59 42.13
N VAL A 223 -0.94 -5.37 41.86
CA VAL A 223 -0.92 -6.81 42.11
C VAL A 223 0.09 -7.53 41.22
N GLN A 224 0.21 -7.15 39.95
CA GLN A 224 1.19 -7.74 39.05
C GLN A 224 2.63 -7.40 39.50
N PHE A 225 2.95 -6.13 39.67
CA PHE A 225 4.30 -5.67 40.04
C PHE A 225 4.73 -6.20 41.40
N ARG A 226 3.92 -6.02 42.45
CA ARG A 226 4.27 -6.43 43.82
C ARG A 226 4.55 -7.93 43.96
N ASN A 227 3.83 -8.77 43.22
CA ASN A 227 4.08 -10.22 43.27
C ASN A 227 5.34 -10.61 42.50
N TYR A 228 5.61 -9.99 41.35
CA TYR A 228 6.86 -10.21 40.63
C TYR A 228 8.07 -9.66 41.37
N GLU A 229 7.97 -8.52 42.06
CA GLU A 229 9.03 -7.98 42.92
C GLU A 229 9.44 -8.99 43.99
N LYS A 230 8.49 -9.58 44.71
CA LYS A 230 8.79 -10.63 45.71
C LYS A 230 9.50 -11.84 45.12
N LEU A 231 9.10 -12.25 43.91
CA LEU A 231 9.74 -13.37 43.20
C LEU A 231 11.16 -12.99 42.77
N PHE A 232 11.35 -11.77 42.27
CA PHE A 232 12.66 -11.26 41.84
C PHE A 232 13.61 -11.09 43.02
N ASP A 233 13.14 -10.51 44.12
CA ASP A 233 13.89 -10.36 45.37
C ASP A 233 14.38 -11.73 45.87
N TYR A 234 13.50 -12.75 45.86
CA TYR A 234 13.89 -14.10 46.24
C TYR A 234 14.94 -14.67 45.28
N ILE A 235 14.72 -14.62 43.97
CA ILE A 235 15.65 -15.19 42.98
C ILE A 235 17.04 -14.53 43.11
N ASN A 236 17.09 -13.20 43.13
CA ASN A 236 18.33 -12.43 43.20
C ASN A 236 19.06 -12.57 44.54
N SER A 237 18.32 -12.83 45.64
CA SER A 237 18.91 -13.08 46.96
C SER A 237 19.46 -14.51 47.15
N ASN A 238 19.27 -15.39 46.16
CA ASN A 238 19.66 -16.80 46.21
C ASN A 238 20.67 -17.14 45.10
N PRO A 239 21.98 -16.84 45.29
CA PRO A 239 23.01 -17.05 44.27
C PRO A 239 23.10 -18.47 43.70
N HIS A 240 22.71 -19.48 44.49
CA HIS A 240 22.71 -20.87 44.05
C HIS A 240 21.71 -21.16 42.91
N LEU A 241 20.76 -20.26 42.65
CA LEU A 241 19.82 -20.34 41.53
C LEU A 241 20.46 -19.94 40.19
N ASN A 242 21.65 -19.30 40.19
CA ASN A 242 22.38 -18.87 38.99
C ASN A 242 21.50 -18.08 38.01
N ALA A 243 20.72 -17.12 38.52
CA ALA A 243 19.84 -16.28 37.73
C ALA A 243 19.83 -14.86 38.30
N GLU A 244 19.72 -13.88 37.41
CA GLU A 244 19.45 -12.48 37.73
C GLU A 244 18.18 -12.09 36.99
N VAL A 245 17.21 -11.52 37.70
CA VAL A 245 15.91 -11.13 37.14
C VAL A 245 15.54 -9.72 37.58
N LYS A 246 15.01 -8.94 36.64
CA LYS A 246 14.57 -7.56 36.90
C LYS A 246 13.49 -7.17 35.90
N PHE A 247 12.72 -6.15 36.24
CA PHE A 247 11.97 -5.42 35.22
C PHE A 247 12.93 -4.66 34.32
N GLY A 248 12.58 -4.53 33.05
CA GLY A 248 13.35 -3.80 32.07
C GLY A 248 12.50 -3.44 30.86
N THR A 249 12.97 -2.45 30.12
CA THR A 249 12.45 -2.04 28.82
C THR A 249 13.01 -2.94 27.71
N LEU A 250 12.54 -2.76 26.48
CA LEU A 250 13.07 -3.48 25.33
C LEU A 250 14.50 -3.01 24.99
N GLU A 251 14.80 -1.74 25.23
CA GLU A 251 16.15 -1.18 25.19
C GLU A 251 17.09 -1.87 26.19
N ASP A 252 16.65 -2.09 27.43
CA ASP A 252 17.45 -2.81 28.43
C ASP A 252 17.77 -4.23 27.98
N TYR A 253 16.81 -4.92 27.34
CA TYR A 253 17.01 -6.25 26.79
C TYR A 253 18.05 -6.26 25.66
N PHE A 254 17.85 -5.43 24.63
CA PHE A 254 18.75 -5.44 23.46
C PHE A 254 20.15 -4.92 23.79
N SER A 255 20.27 -3.93 24.66
CA SER A 255 21.59 -3.45 25.14
C SER A 255 22.33 -4.55 25.92
N THR A 256 21.67 -5.19 26.88
CA THR A 256 22.27 -6.29 27.65
C THR A 256 22.70 -7.45 26.75
N LEU A 257 21.86 -7.81 25.77
CA LEU A 257 22.16 -8.86 24.81
C LEU A 257 23.35 -8.52 23.93
N ARG A 258 23.42 -7.29 23.40
CA ARG A 258 24.54 -6.86 22.55
C ARG A 258 25.85 -6.84 23.35
N ASP A 259 25.82 -6.30 24.57
CA ASP A 259 26.96 -6.33 25.49
C ASP A 259 27.43 -7.76 25.81
N GLU A 260 26.51 -8.72 25.90
CA GLU A 260 26.82 -10.14 26.07
C GLU A 260 27.46 -10.72 24.80
N ALA A 261 26.88 -10.46 23.63
CA ALA A 261 27.36 -10.96 22.34
C ALA A 261 28.74 -10.41 21.94
N GLU A 262 29.09 -9.21 22.37
CA GLU A 262 30.45 -8.66 22.19
C GLU A 262 31.50 -9.38 23.06
N LYS A 263 31.10 -9.87 24.25
CA LYS A 263 31.99 -10.55 25.20
C LYS A 263 32.10 -12.05 24.90
N ILE A 264 31.04 -12.66 24.40
CA ILE A 264 30.93 -14.09 24.16
C ILE A 264 30.65 -14.33 22.68
N ASN A 265 31.59 -15.01 22.01
CA ASN A 265 31.41 -15.35 20.61
C ASN A 265 30.42 -16.52 20.45
N TYR A 266 29.18 -16.22 20.05
CA TYR A 266 28.15 -17.22 19.74
C TYR A 266 28.19 -17.78 18.32
N SER A 267 29.17 -17.37 17.50
CA SER A 267 29.24 -17.73 16.08
C SER A 267 29.48 -19.23 15.90
N ARG A 268 28.78 -19.83 14.93
CA ARG A 268 28.93 -21.25 14.58
C ARG A 268 29.73 -21.44 13.29
N PRO A 269 30.50 -22.54 13.14
CA PRO A 269 31.25 -22.80 11.91
C PRO A 269 30.35 -22.86 10.68
N GLY A 270 30.70 -22.13 9.63
CA GLY A 270 29.97 -22.10 8.35
C GLY A 270 28.67 -21.30 8.36
N GLU A 271 28.37 -20.61 9.47
CA GLU A 271 27.22 -19.71 9.56
C GLU A 271 27.54 -18.36 8.93
N LEU A 272 26.63 -17.86 8.09
CA LEU A 272 26.68 -16.50 7.57
C LEU A 272 26.13 -15.57 8.64
N GLY A 273 26.97 -14.68 9.17
CA GLY A 273 26.57 -13.61 10.10
C GLY A 273 26.47 -12.25 9.42
N SER A 274 26.60 -11.20 10.24
CA SER A 274 26.57 -9.80 9.81
C SER A 274 27.64 -8.99 10.52
N ALA A 275 28.11 -7.91 9.90
CA ALA A 275 28.93 -6.91 10.55
C ALA A 275 28.18 -6.13 11.66
N GLU A 276 26.85 -6.02 11.57
CA GLU A 276 26.01 -5.29 12.55
C GLU A 276 26.01 -5.93 13.95
N LEU A 277 25.98 -7.27 14.01
CA LEU A 277 26.06 -8.01 15.26
C LEU A 277 26.59 -9.42 15.01
N GLN A 278 27.76 -9.72 15.56
CA GLN A 278 28.38 -11.05 15.45
C GLN A 278 27.71 -12.05 16.41
N GLY A 279 27.85 -13.34 16.11
CA GLY A 279 27.32 -14.42 16.95
C GLY A 279 25.93 -14.95 16.56
N PHE A 280 25.28 -14.35 15.57
CA PHE A 280 23.94 -14.72 15.11
C PHE A 280 23.92 -14.98 13.59
N PRO A 281 23.00 -15.84 13.10
CA PRO A 281 22.85 -16.09 11.68
C PRO A 281 22.14 -14.94 10.99
N THR A 282 22.34 -14.84 9.68
CA THR A 282 21.54 -14.01 8.78
C THR A 282 20.40 -14.80 8.17
N LEU A 283 19.19 -14.23 8.14
CA LEU A 283 18.03 -14.76 7.43
C LEU A 283 17.52 -13.73 6.41
N SER A 284 17.01 -14.22 5.29
CA SER A 284 16.41 -13.40 4.23
C SER A 284 15.09 -14.01 3.75
N GLY A 285 14.28 -13.19 3.08
CA GLY A 285 12.91 -13.54 2.69
C GLY A 285 11.87 -12.98 3.67
N ASP A 286 10.65 -13.46 3.56
CA ASP A 286 9.52 -13.04 4.38
C ASP A 286 8.92 -14.22 5.17
N PHE A 287 7.96 -13.92 6.04
CA PHE A 287 7.28 -14.90 6.88
C PHE A 287 5.83 -15.16 6.44
N PHE A 288 5.55 -15.07 5.13
CA PHE A 288 4.28 -15.47 4.54
C PHE A 288 4.38 -16.87 3.89
N THR A 289 3.36 -17.71 3.95
CA THR A 289 2.02 -17.50 4.55
C THR A 289 1.99 -17.93 6.01
N TYR A 290 1.48 -17.06 6.89
CA TYR A 290 1.38 -17.38 8.32
C TYR A 290 0.35 -18.49 8.58
N ALA A 291 0.72 -19.41 9.47
CA ALA A 291 -0.21 -20.38 10.06
C ALA A 291 0.12 -20.52 11.56
N ASP A 292 -0.91 -20.42 12.40
CA ASP A 292 -0.78 -20.56 13.84
C ASP A 292 -0.81 -22.03 14.29
N ARG A 293 -1.46 -22.90 13.50
CA ARG A 293 -1.52 -24.35 13.74
C ARG A 293 -1.95 -25.13 12.49
N ASN A 294 -1.50 -26.37 12.37
CA ASN A 294 -1.97 -27.36 11.39
C ASN A 294 -2.06 -26.77 9.96
N GLN A 295 -3.30 -26.66 9.43
CA GLN A 295 -3.63 -26.14 8.10
C GLN A 295 -4.46 -24.84 8.18
N ASP A 296 -4.46 -24.16 9.33
CA ASP A 296 -5.14 -22.90 9.54
C ASP A 296 -4.26 -21.76 9.01
N TYR A 297 -4.18 -21.63 7.68
CA TYR A 297 -3.42 -20.57 7.02
C TYR A 297 -4.21 -19.26 7.03
N TRP A 298 -3.54 -18.20 7.48
CA TRP A 298 -4.05 -16.84 7.54
C TRP A 298 -3.82 -16.17 6.17
N SER A 299 -4.37 -16.74 5.11
CA SER A 299 -4.31 -16.18 3.75
C SER A 299 -5.63 -15.54 3.31
N GLY A 300 -6.67 -15.64 4.14
CA GLY A 300 -7.98 -15.08 3.84
C GLY A 300 -8.01 -13.56 3.96
N TYR A 301 -7.32 -13.00 4.96
CA TYR A 301 -7.28 -11.56 5.19
C TYR A 301 -6.55 -10.78 4.09
N TYR A 302 -5.81 -11.45 3.19
CA TYR A 302 -5.28 -10.83 1.98
C TYR A 302 -6.38 -10.25 1.10
N VAL A 303 -7.63 -10.72 1.23
CA VAL A 303 -8.76 -10.24 0.42
C VAL A 303 -9.92 -9.70 1.24
N SER A 304 -10.14 -10.15 2.48
CA SER A 304 -11.28 -9.73 3.32
C SER A 304 -11.55 -8.22 3.28
N ARG A 305 -12.80 -7.84 2.94
CA ARG A 305 -13.27 -6.45 2.75
C ARG A 305 -12.43 -5.63 1.74
N PRO A 306 -12.28 -6.10 0.49
CA PRO A 306 -11.42 -5.47 -0.51
C PRO A 306 -11.89 -4.08 -0.96
N PHE A 307 -13.19 -3.77 -0.80
CA PHE A 307 -13.72 -2.42 -1.04
C PHE A 307 -12.96 -1.36 -0.23
N PHE A 308 -12.75 -1.59 1.07
CA PHE A 308 -12.09 -0.60 1.92
C PHE A 308 -10.59 -0.50 1.64
N LYS A 309 -9.95 -1.60 1.20
CA LYS A 309 -8.57 -1.58 0.70
C LYS A 309 -8.43 -0.73 -0.57
N ALA A 310 -9.43 -0.78 -1.46
CA ALA A 310 -9.47 0.11 -2.62
C ALA A 310 -9.70 1.58 -2.21
N VAL A 311 -10.50 1.85 -1.19
CA VAL A 311 -10.68 3.20 -0.63
C VAL A 311 -9.39 3.74 -0.03
N ASP A 312 -8.66 2.91 0.70
CA ASP A 312 -7.35 3.22 1.29
C ASP A 312 -6.35 3.68 0.24
N ARG A 313 -6.24 2.92 -0.85
CA ARG A 313 -5.40 3.25 -2.01
C ARG A 313 -5.74 4.59 -2.65
N VAL A 314 -7.04 4.89 -2.74
CA VAL A 314 -7.51 6.20 -3.21
C VAL A 314 -7.10 7.31 -2.22
N LEU A 315 -7.15 7.06 -0.91
CA LEU A 315 -6.68 8.01 0.10
C LEU A 315 -5.17 8.22 0.02
N GLU A 316 -4.36 7.16 -0.15
CA GLU A 316 -2.90 7.26 -0.33
C GLU A 316 -2.54 8.19 -1.51
N GLN A 317 -3.04 7.91 -2.72
CA GLN A 317 -2.73 8.72 -3.90
C GLN A 317 -3.20 10.17 -3.75
N THR A 318 -4.36 10.38 -3.12
CA THR A 318 -4.98 11.71 -2.99
C THR A 318 -4.26 12.54 -1.95
N LEU A 319 -3.84 11.91 -0.84
CA LEU A 319 -3.02 12.57 0.18
C LEU A 319 -1.67 12.99 -0.42
N ARG A 320 -0.96 12.06 -1.08
CA ARG A 320 0.32 12.37 -1.74
C ARG A 320 0.17 13.52 -2.73
N ALA A 321 -0.84 13.48 -3.61
CA ALA A 321 -1.10 14.54 -4.58
C ALA A 321 -1.40 15.89 -3.91
N ALA A 322 -2.19 15.89 -2.83
CA ALA A 322 -2.49 17.09 -2.07
C ALA A 322 -1.25 17.67 -1.38
N GLU A 323 -0.37 16.83 -0.82
CA GLU A 323 0.87 17.30 -0.18
C GLU A 323 1.86 17.90 -1.17
N ILE A 324 1.97 17.31 -2.36
CA ILE A 324 2.77 17.85 -3.47
C ILE A 324 2.22 19.22 -3.88
N LEU A 325 0.91 19.32 -4.15
CA LEU A 325 0.27 20.59 -4.49
C LEU A 325 0.44 21.64 -3.39
N GLY A 326 0.31 21.23 -2.12
CA GLY A 326 0.53 22.11 -0.98
C GLY A 326 1.97 22.62 -0.88
N SER A 327 2.94 21.77 -1.20
CA SER A 327 4.35 22.14 -1.25
C SER A 327 4.61 23.16 -2.35
N PHE A 328 4.06 22.97 -3.56
CA PHE A 328 4.20 23.95 -4.63
C PHE A 328 3.50 25.26 -4.31
N VAL A 329 2.27 25.23 -3.79
CA VAL A 329 1.60 26.47 -3.36
C VAL A 329 2.47 27.22 -2.36
N LEU A 330 3.01 26.55 -1.33
CA LEU A 330 3.88 27.20 -0.35
C LEU A 330 5.22 27.68 -0.93
N GLY A 331 5.83 26.93 -1.85
CA GLY A 331 7.10 27.28 -2.49
C GLY A 331 7.00 28.48 -3.42
N TYR A 332 6.00 28.51 -4.32
CA TYR A 332 5.79 29.62 -5.26
C TYR A 332 5.18 30.87 -4.59
N CYS A 333 4.67 30.74 -3.37
CA CYS A 333 4.01 31.83 -2.66
C CYS A 333 4.99 32.89 -2.14
N GLN A 334 5.14 33.99 -2.88
CA GLN A 334 5.82 35.20 -2.38
C GLN A 334 4.94 36.05 -1.44
N LYS A 335 3.60 35.94 -1.54
CA LYS A 335 2.64 36.75 -0.77
C LYS A 335 1.95 35.92 0.32
N PHE A 336 1.83 36.47 1.53
CA PHE A 336 1.18 35.81 2.67
C PHE A 336 -0.26 35.33 2.36
N GLN A 337 -0.98 36.03 1.48
CA GLN A 337 -2.36 35.70 1.11
C GLN A 337 -2.51 34.32 0.44
N CYS A 338 -1.55 33.88 -0.37
CA CYS A 338 -1.62 32.56 -1.00
C CYS A 338 -1.12 31.43 -0.08
N ALA A 339 -0.15 31.72 0.79
CA ALA A 339 0.29 30.78 1.84
C ALA A 339 -0.82 30.45 2.85
N LYS A 340 -1.80 31.37 3.02
CA LYS A 340 -2.98 31.16 3.90
C LYS A 340 -3.76 29.91 3.53
N LEU A 341 -3.81 29.50 2.26
CA LEU A 341 -4.59 28.33 1.83
C LEU A 341 -4.04 27.03 2.46
N PRO A 342 -2.82 26.54 2.15
CA PRO A 342 -2.27 25.34 2.80
C PRO A 342 -2.25 25.44 4.32
N ILE A 343 -1.90 26.62 4.87
CA ILE A 343 -1.88 26.84 6.32
C ILE A 343 -3.28 26.63 6.93
N SER A 344 -4.34 27.17 6.34
CA SER A 344 -5.72 27.00 6.82
C SER A 344 -6.22 25.55 6.74
N PHE A 345 -5.68 24.77 5.80
CA PHE A 345 -6.00 23.34 5.65
C PHE A 345 -5.11 22.42 6.49
N SER A 346 -4.13 22.95 7.24
CA SER A 346 -3.16 22.13 7.99
C SER A 346 -3.81 21.07 8.87
N HIS A 347 -4.87 21.41 9.63
CA HIS A 347 -5.57 20.44 10.48
C HIS A 347 -6.24 19.31 9.67
N LYS A 348 -6.71 19.62 8.45
CA LYS A 348 -7.35 18.65 7.54
C LYS A 348 -6.31 17.73 6.92
N LEU A 349 -5.16 18.27 6.51
CA LEU A 349 -4.03 17.48 6.01
C LEU A 349 -3.50 16.53 7.11
N THR A 350 -3.28 17.04 8.32
CA THR A 350 -2.88 16.21 9.47
C THR A 350 -3.94 15.15 9.81
N ALA A 351 -5.23 15.50 9.78
CA ALA A 351 -6.30 14.53 10.00
C ALA A 351 -6.31 13.44 8.91
N ALA A 352 -6.09 13.79 7.65
CA ALA A 352 -6.00 12.83 6.55
C ALA A 352 -4.80 11.88 6.71
N ARG A 353 -3.61 12.38 7.06
CA ARG A 353 -2.43 11.56 7.41
C ARG A 353 -2.76 10.58 8.52
N ARG A 354 -3.34 11.07 9.63
CA ARG A 354 -3.68 10.25 10.80
C ARG A 354 -4.78 9.24 10.50
N ASN A 355 -5.75 9.56 9.65
CA ASN A 355 -6.80 8.63 9.26
C ASN A 355 -6.30 7.54 8.30
N LEU A 356 -5.42 7.88 7.35
CA LEU A 356 -4.69 6.90 6.54
C LEU A 356 -3.88 5.98 7.46
N ALA A 357 -3.06 6.59 8.33
CA ALA A 357 -2.21 5.88 9.29
C ALA A 357 -3.02 4.96 10.22
N LEU A 358 -4.18 5.41 10.69
CA LEU A 358 -5.05 4.61 11.56
C LEU A 358 -5.61 3.39 10.84
N PHE A 359 -5.97 3.52 9.55
CA PHE A 359 -6.49 2.38 8.77
C PHE A 359 -5.42 1.32 8.52
N GLN A 360 -4.13 1.68 8.49
CA GLN A 360 -3.05 0.71 8.31
C GLN A 360 -2.91 -0.31 9.45
N HIS A 361 -3.64 -0.15 10.56
CA HIS A 361 -3.66 -1.11 11.68
C HIS A 361 -3.82 -2.54 11.16
N HIS A 362 -3.18 -3.51 11.80
CA HIS A 362 -3.30 -4.94 11.43
C HIS A 362 -4.73 -5.50 11.48
N ASP A 363 -5.71 -4.74 11.98
CA ASP A 363 -7.15 -5.06 11.92
C ASP A 363 -7.95 -4.18 10.96
N GLY A 364 -7.39 -3.04 10.54
CA GLY A 364 -8.01 -2.11 9.62
C GLY A 364 -7.86 -2.58 8.18
N VAL A 365 -6.65 -2.44 7.64
CA VAL A 365 -6.32 -2.74 6.22
C VAL A 365 -6.43 -4.22 5.87
N THR A 366 -6.37 -5.13 6.85
CA THR A 366 -6.62 -6.56 6.69
C THR A 366 -8.12 -6.89 6.56
N GLY A 367 -9.00 -5.96 6.91
CA GLY A 367 -10.44 -6.15 6.92
C GLY A 367 -10.93 -7.05 8.05
N THR A 368 -10.22 -7.15 9.17
CA THR A 368 -10.53 -8.06 10.30
C THR A 368 -11.13 -7.36 11.52
N ALA A 369 -11.44 -6.06 11.45
CA ALA A 369 -12.16 -5.34 12.51
C ALA A 369 -13.68 -5.64 12.54
N LYS A 370 -14.35 -5.36 13.67
CA LYS A 370 -15.82 -5.47 13.77
C LYS A 370 -16.54 -4.48 12.85
N ASP A 371 -17.78 -4.79 12.45
CA ASP A 371 -18.52 -3.99 11.45
C ASP A 371 -18.59 -2.51 11.79
N HIS A 372 -18.91 -2.16 13.04
CA HIS A 372 -19.02 -0.76 13.46
C HIS A 372 -17.67 -0.02 13.42
N VAL A 373 -16.55 -0.73 13.63
CA VAL A 373 -15.19 -0.18 13.50
C VAL A 373 -14.86 0.05 12.03
N VAL A 374 -15.25 -0.87 11.13
CA VAL A 374 -15.11 -0.67 9.69
C VAL A 374 -15.91 0.52 9.20
N VAL A 375 -17.11 0.75 9.74
CA VAL A 375 -17.91 1.96 9.45
C VAL A 375 -17.18 3.22 9.90
N ASP A 376 -16.53 3.22 11.07
CA ASP A 376 -15.72 4.36 11.55
C ASP A 376 -14.51 4.59 10.61
N TYR A 377 -13.76 3.56 10.23
CA TYR A 377 -12.68 3.66 9.26
C TYR A 377 -13.15 4.25 7.93
N GLY A 378 -14.23 3.69 7.36
CA GLY A 378 -14.80 4.18 6.11
C GLY A 378 -15.19 5.66 6.21
N THR A 379 -15.85 6.06 7.30
CA THR A 379 -16.29 7.44 7.51
C THR A 379 -15.10 8.41 7.61
N ARG A 380 -14.04 8.01 8.32
CA ARG A 380 -12.79 8.79 8.44
C ARG A 380 -12.07 8.97 7.11
N MET A 381 -11.88 7.88 6.36
CA MET A 381 -11.27 7.93 5.04
C MET A 381 -12.09 8.79 4.09
N HIS A 382 -13.42 8.65 4.10
CA HIS A 382 -14.31 9.44 3.26
C HIS A 382 -14.25 10.94 3.57
N THR A 383 -14.30 11.31 4.86
CA THR A 383 -14.15 12.71 5.29
C THR A 383 -12.81 13.28 4.86
N SER A 384 -11.74 12.50 5.01
CA SER A 384 -10.39 12.90 4.59
C SER A 384 -10.33 13.15 3.08
N LEU A 385 -10.92 12.26 2.27
CA LEU A 385 -10.99 12.42 0.82
C LEU A 385 -11.74 13.68 0.40
N GLN A 386 -12.88 13.99 1.04
CA GLN A 386 -13.62 15.23 0.75
C GLN A 386 -12.79 16.48 1.06
N ASP A 387 -12.13 16.49 2.22
CA ASP A 387 -11.27 17.60 2.63
C ASP A 387 -10.07 17.79 1.70
N LEU A 388 -9.42 16.70 1.29
CA LEU A 388 -8.30 16.72 0.35
C LEU A 388 -8.75 17.19 -1.05
N GLN A 389 -9.86 16.67 -1.58
CA GLN A 389 -10.38 17.08 -2.89
C GLN A 389 -10.75 18.56 -2.91
N LEU A 390 -11.32 19.09 -1.83
CA LEU A 390 -11.61 20.52 -1.69
C LEU A 390 -10.32 21.34 -1.70
N PHE A 391 -9.32 20.92 -0.91
CA PHE A 391 -8.00 21.56 -0.90
C PHE A 391 -7.36 21.58 -2.30
N MET A 392 -7.30 20.43 -2.96
CA MET A 392 -6.68 20.29 -4.27
C MET A 392 -7.39 21.15 -5.32
N SER A 393 -8.72 21.18 -5.32
CA SER A 393 -9.50 22.02 -6.25
C SER A 393 -9.11 23.50 -6.14
N ARG A 394 -8.86 23.99 -4.92
CA ARG A 394 -8.42 25.37 -4.68
C ARG A 394 -6.92 25.57 -4.94
N ALA A 395 -6.08 24.58 -4.63
CA ALA A 395 -4.65 24.63 -4.94
C ALA A 395 -4.40 24.74 -6.46
N VAL A 396 -5.18 24.00 -7.26
CA VAL A 396 -5.18 24.09 -8.73
C VAL A 396 -5.48 25.50 -9.21
N GLU A 397 -6.48 26.18 -8.64
CA GLU A 397 -6.79 27.58 -9.00
C GLU A 397 -5.63 28.52 -8.71
N VAL A 398 -5.01 28.38 -7.54
CA VAL A 398 -3.87 29.21 -7.14
C VAL A 398 -2.68 29.01 -8.07
N LEU A 399 -2.35 27.77 -8.42
CA LEU A 399 -1.22 27.43 -9.30
C LEU A 399 -1.47 27.80 -10.77
N LEU A 400 -2.73 27.93 -11.20
CA LEU A 400 -3.10 28.48 -12.51
C LEU A 400 -3.30 30.02 -12.49
N GLY A 401 -2.87 30.69 -11.43
CA GLY A 401 -2.92 32.15 -11.32
C GLY A 401 -4.31 32.75 -11.07
N ASP A 402 -5.34 31.93 -10.82
CA ASP A 402 -6.71 32.38 -10.53
C ASP A 402 -6.91 32.61 -9.02
N PHE A 403 -6.19 33.62 -8.50
CA PHE A 403 -6.35 34.07 -7.12
C PHE A 403 -7.42 35.18 -7.05
N HIS A 404 -8.69 34.79 -6.86
CA HIS A 404 -9.65 35.73 -6.30
C HIS A 404 -9.31 35.96 -4.82
N ASP A 405 -8.92 37.19 -4.48
CA ASP A 405 -8.81 37.71 -3.11
C ASP A 405 -10.21 37.84 -2.49
N ARG A 406 -10.94 36.72 -2.44
CA ARG A 406 -12.11 36.62 -1.56
C ARG A 406 -11.50 36.48 -0.17
N SER A 407 -11.88 37.37 0.73
CA SER A 407 -11.44 37.46 2.13
C SER A 407 -11.42 36.13 2.90
N ASP A 408 -12.12 35.11 2.39
CA ASP A 408 -12.16 33.76 2.90
C ASP A 408 -11.65 32.73 1.86
N PRO A 409 -10.48 32.10 2.09
CA PRO A 409 -9.96 31.02 1.23
C PRO A 409 -10.82 29.75 1.26
N THR A 410 -11.81 29.64 2.16
CA THR A 410 -12.78 28.54 2.23
C THR A 410 -14.03 28.74 1.36
N LEU A 411 -14.16 29.88 0.68
CA LEU A 411 -15.26 30.12 -0.26
C LEU A 411 -15.20 29.19 -1.49
N LEU A 412 -16.39 28.89 -2.04
CA LEU A 412 -16.62 27.94 -3.14
C LEU A 412 -15.62 28.09 -4.31
N SER A 413 -14.70 27.13 -4.40
CA SER A 413 -13.85 26.86 -5.58
C SER A 413 -14.69 26.85 -6.87
N HIS A 414 -14.18 27.47 -7.93
CA HIS A 414 -14.72 27.40 -9.29
C HIS A 414 -14.58 25.99 -9.87
N PHE A 415 -13.51 25.29 -9.51
CA PHE A 415 -13.30 23.88 -9.84
C PHE A 415 -13.83 22.93 -8.78
N GLU A 416 -14.11 21.69 -9.19
CA GLU A 416 -14.40 20.55 -8.33
C GLU A 416 -13.88 19.26 -8.97
N SER A 417 -13.64 18.22 -8.17
CA SER A 417 -13.26 16.90 -8.70
C SER A 417 -14.30 16.37 -9.70
N VAL A 418 -13.85 15.80 -10.82
CA VAL A 418 -14.73 15.15 -11.82
C VAL A 418 -15.34 13.84 -11.31
N GLN A 419 -14.81 13.30 -10.21
CA GLN A 419 -15.35 12.14 -9.53
C GLN A 419 -15.85 12.53 -8.15
N GLU A 420 -16.94 11.92 -7.73
CA GLU A 420 -17.46 12.06 -6.38
C GLU A 420 -17.84 10.72 -5.77
N ARG A 421 -17.74 10.65 -4.44
CA ARG A 421 -18.27 9.56 -3.64
C ARG A 421 -19.29 10.17 -2.70
N SER A 422 -20.55 9.72 -2.75
CA SER A 422 -21.64 10.34 -1.97
C SER A 422 -21.64 9.93 -0.50
N LYS A 423 -21.10 8.75 -0.17
CA LYS A 423 -20.96 8.24 1.20
C LYS A 423 -19.80 7.25 1.31
N TYR A 424 -19.41 6.88 2.52
CA TYR A 424 -18.22 6.06 2.73
C TYR A 424 -18.26 4.66 2.09
N ASP A 425 -19.45 4.08 1.91
CA ASP A 425 -19.65 2.69 1.47
C ASP A 425 -20.15 2.56 0.03
N VAL A 426 -19.86 3.55 -0.83
CA VAL A 426 -20.17 3.52 -2.26
C VAL A 426 -18.95 3.79 -3.12
N GLN A 427 -19.02 3.30 -4.35
CA GLN A 427 -18.00 3.55 -5.36
C GLN A 427 -17.96 5.03 -5.78
N LEU A 428 -16.85 5.41 -6.37
CA LEU A 428 -16.72 6.70 -7.03
C LEU A 428 -17.57 6.69 -8.31
N VAL A 429 -18.30 7.79 -8.54
CA VAL A 429 -19.04 8.02 -9.78
C VAL A 429 -18.48 9.26 -10.48
N HIS A 430 -18.52 9.26 -11.81
CA HIS A 430 -18.15 10.44 -12.59
C HIS A 430 -19.30 11.44 -12.59
N LYS A 431 -18.97 12.71 -12.36
CA LYS A 431 -19.86 13.83 -12.60
C LYS A 431 -20.08 14.00 -14.10
N VAL A 432 -21.25 14.54 -14.43
CA VAL A 432 -21.67 14.74 -15.82
C VAL A 432 -21.41 16.19 -16.20
N LEU A 433 -20.66 16.38 -17.29
CA LEU A 433 -20.49 17.67 -17.92
C LEU A 433 -21.73 17.98 -18.79
N HIS A 434 -22.16 19.22 -18.69
CA HIS A 434 -23.30 19.81 -19.40
C HIS A 434 -22.83 21.09 -20.11
N PRO A 435 -21.98 20.99 -21.15
CA PRO A 435 -21.61 22.15 -21.96
C PRO A 435 -22.86 22.74 -22.60
N LEU A 436 -22.98 24.07 -22.54
CA LEU A 436 -24.06 24.82 -23.17
C LEU A 436 -23.55 25.43 -24.48
N GLU A 437 -24.44 25.62 -25.45
CA GLU A 437 -24.10 26.26 -26.72
C GLU A 437 -23.42 27.62 -26.51
N GLY A 438 -22.29 27.83 -27.19
CA GLY A 438 -21.46 29.04 -27.05
C GLY A 438 -20.63 29.14 -25.77
N LYS A 439 -20.80 28.24 -24.80
CA LYS A 439 -20.02 28.19 -23.55
C LYS A 439 -19.05 27.02 -23.52
N ALA A 440 -18.10 27.08 -22.60
CA ALA A 440 -17.14 26.00 -22.35
C ALA A 440 -17.22 25.54 -20.89
N GLN A 441 -16.97 24.25 -20.67
CA GLN A 441 -16.58 23.74 -19.36
C GLN A 441 -15.10 23.36 -19.39
N SER A 442 -14.33 23.87 -18.44
CA SER A 442 -12.91 23.54 -18.31
C SER A 442 -12.74 22.23 -17.56
N VAL A 443 -11.75 21.44 -17.98
CA VAL A 443 -11.26 20.26 -17.28
C VAL A 443 -9.75 20.43 -17.10
N VAL A 444 -9.29 20.42 -15.85
CA VAL A 444 -7.88 20.54 -15.49
C VAL A 444 -7.40 19.19 -14.98
N PHE A 445 -6.28 18.71 -15.50
CA PHE A 445 -5.61 17.52 -15.00
C PHE A 445 -4.38 17.89 -14.22
N PHE A 446 -4.21 17.28 -13.05
CA PHE A 446 -2.98 17.27 -12.28
C PHE A 446 -2.28 15.93 -12.46
N ASN A 447 -1.05 15.98 -12.94
CA ASN A 447 -0.16 14.83 -13.02
C ASN A 447 0.61 14.69 -11.69
N PRO A 448 0.40 13.64 -10.89
CA PRO A 448 1.13 13.43 -9.64
C PRO A 448 2.47 12.71 -9.83
N LEU A 449 2.89 12.40 -11.06
CA LEU A 449 4.13 11.67 -11.37
C LEU A 449 5.22 12.60 -11.92
N GLU A 450 6.45 12.12 -11.81
CA GLU A 450 7.71 12.82 -12.07
C GLU A 450 8.10 12.76 -13.56
N GLN A 451 7.34 12.04 -14.36
CA GLN A 451 7.41 12.03 -15.81
C GLN A 451 6.13 12.62 -16.40
N THR A 452 6.24 13.15 -17.61
CA THR A 452 5.09 13.65 -18.36
C THR A 452 4.05 12.54 -18.54
N ARG A 453 2.77 12.88 -18.31
CA ARG A 453 1.63 12.02 -18.63
C ARG A 453 1.15 12.33 -20.02
N ASP A 454 1.25 11.34 -20.88
CA ASP A 454 0.65 11.32 -22.20
C ASP A 454 -0.30 10.13 -22.25
N GLU A 455 -1.60 10.39 -22.23
CA GLU A 455 -2.61 9.33 -22.16
C GLU A 455 -3.97 9.80 -22.67
N ILE A 456 -4.81 8.85 -23.06
CA ILE A 456 -6.22 9.09 -23.30
C ILE A 456 -6.95 9.22 -21.97
N VAL A 457 -7.52 10.39 -21.74
CA VAL A 457 -8.34 10.71 -20.56
C VAL A 457 -9.83 10.54 -20.88
N MET A 458 -10.66 10.46 -19.83
CA MET A 458 -12.10 10.28 -19.96
C MET A 458 -12.88 11.21 -19.02
N VAL A 459 -13.94 11.82 -19.53
CA VAL A 459 -15.00 12.46 -18.73
C VAL A 459 -16.37 12.02 -19.22
N VAL A 460 -17.40 12.16 -18.38
CA VAL A 460 -18.78 11.85 -18.77
C VAL A 460 -19.52 13.11 -19.18
N VAL A 461 -20.19 13.09 -20.32
CA VAL A 461 -21.00 14.19 -20.86
C VAL A 461 -22.45 13.75 -21.05
N SER A 462 -23.38 14.69 -20.96
CA SER A 462 -24.81 14.41 -21.14
C SER A 462 -25.30 14.44 -22.58
N SER A 463 -24.51 15.01 -23.50
CA SER A 463 -24.88 15.18 -24.91
C SER A 463 -23.76 14.62 -25.79
N PRO A 464 -24.08 13.99 -26.92
CA PRO A 464 -23.08 13.57 -27.89
C PRO A 464 -22.57 14.75 -28.75
N ASP A 465 -23.23 15.90 -28.72
CA ASP A 465 -22.81 17.08 -29.50
C ASP A 465 -21.74 17.89 -28.76
N VAL A 466 -20.52 17.35 -28.71
CA VAL A 466 -19.39 17.95 -28.01
C VAL A 466 -18.10 17.88 -28.81
N SER A 467 -17.23 18.85 -28.58
CA SER A 467 -15.84 18.90 -29.06
C SER A 467 -14.91 19.24 -27.90
N VAL A 468 -13.62 18.93 -28.06
CA VAL A 468 -12.58 19.21 -27.07
C VAL A 468 -11.56 20.20 -27.63
N LEU A 469 -11.15 21.17 -26.81
CA LEU A 469 -10.06 22.10 -27.11
C LEU A 469 -8.92 21.92 -26.10
N ASN A 470 -7.69 22.14 -26.55
CA ASN A 470 -6.54 22.32 -25.65
C ASN A 470 -6.51 23.74 -25.05
N SER A 471 -5.53 23.99 -24.20
CA SER A 471 -5.26 25.30 -23.56
C SER A 471 -5.06 26.46 -24.55
N ASN A 472 -4.55 26.16 -25.75
CA ASN A 472 -4.34 27.13 -26.83
C ASN A 472 -5.59 27.37 -27.70
N GLY A 473 -6.70 26.68 -27.41
CA GLY A 473 -7.95 26.77 -28.18
C GLY A 473 -7.97 25.97 -29.48
N SER A 474 -6.96 25.13 -29.73
CA SER A 474 -6.95 24.21 -30.88
C SER A 474 -7.88 23.02 -30.64
N CYS A 475 -8.64 22.63 -31.67
CA CYS A 475 -9.51 21.47 -31.62
C CYS A 475 -8.69 20.18 -31.50
N LEU A 476 -9.12 19.26 -30.63
CA LEU A 476 -8.49 17.95 -30.44
C LEU A 476 -9.38 16.83 -31.00
N PRO A 477 -8.78 15.82 -31.66
CA PRO A 477 -9.47 14.57 -31.97
C PRO A 477 -10.02 13.95 -30.68
N SER A 478 -11.29 13.55 -30.73
CA SER A 478 -11.98 12.99 -29.58
C SER A 478 -12.93 11.87 -29.99
N GLN A 479 -13.21 10.98 -29.06
CA GLN A 479 -14.07 9.82 -29.23
C GLN A 479 -15.21 9.86 -28.21
N LEU A 480 -16.40 9.43 -28.63
CA LEU A 480 -17.51 9.12 -27.73
C LEU A 480 -17.71 7.61 -27.66
N SER A 481 -17.91 7.09 -26.45
CA SER A 481 -18.38 5.71 -26.23
C SER A 481 -19.58 5.72 -25.28
N PRO A 482 -20.51 4.76 -25.40
CA PRO A 482 -21.59 4.63 -24.42
C PRO A 482 -21.03 4.42 -23.01
N GLU A 483 -21.68 4.97 -22.00
CA GLU A 483 -21.42 4.59 -20.60
C GLU A 483 -22.21 3.32 -20.28
N TRP A 484 -21.49 2.19 -20.23
CA TRP A 484 -22.08 0.89 -19.95
C TRP A 484 -22.37 0.73 -18.46
N GLN A 485 -23.62 0.43 -18.14
CA GLN A 485 -24.07 0.05 -16.80
C GLN A 485 -25.35 -0.78 -16.96
N PHE A 486 -25.41 -1.95 -16.33
CA PHE A 486 -26.61 -2.78 -16.32
C PHE A 486 -27.67 -2.16 -15.39
N VAL A 487 -28.45 -1.22 -15.93
CA VAL A 487 -29.55 -0.54 -15.22
C VAL A 487 -30.73 -1.48 -15.02
N SER A 488 -30.99 -2.34 -16.02
CA SER A 488 -31.93 -3.46 -15.95
C SER A 488 -31.45 -4.57 -16.91
N ASP A 489 -32.10 -5.74 -16.86
CA ASP A 489 -31.87 -6.82 -17.84
C ASP A 489 -32.04 -6.30 -19.29
N GLU A 490 -32.86 -5.28 -19.51
CA GLU A 490 -33.14 -4.70 -20.84
C GLU A 490 -32.29 -3.45 -21.19
N ASN A 491 -31.82 -2.69 -20.17
CA ASN A 491 -31.09 -1.43 -20.37
C ASN A 491 -29.65 -1.54 -19.84
N ILE A 492 -28.71 -1.65 -20.78
CA ILE A 492 -27.27 -1.85 -20.51
C ILE A 492 -26.47 -0.52 -20.57
N SER A 493 -27.16 0.61 -20.79
CA SER A 493 -26.55 1.94 -20.86
C SER A 493 -27.30 2.92 -19.96
N THR A 494 -26.56 3.89 -19.41
CA THR A 494 -27.13 4.98 -18.61
C THR A 494 -27.77 6.08 -19.47
N GLY A 495 -27.56 6.05 -20.80
CA GLY A 495 -27.91 7.13 -21.72
C GLY A 495 -26.90 8.29 -21.71
N ARG A 496 -25.82 8.20 -20.91
CA ARG A 496 -24.72 9.17 -20.90
C ARG A 496 -23.58 8.71 -21.82
N HIS A 497 -22.65 9.61 -22.10
CA HIS A 497 -21.54 9.35 -23.02
C HIS A 497 -20.20 9.56 -22.32
N ARG A 498 -19.27 8.63 -22.52
CA ARG A 498 -17.86 8.77 -22.12
C ARG A 498 -17.12 9.45 -23.27
N LEU A 499 -16.61 10.65 -23.01
CA LEU A 499 -15.81 11.46 -23.93
C LEU A 499 -14.33 11.22 -23.65
N TYR A 500 -13.60 10.82 -24.69
CA TYR A 500 -12.18 10.51 -24.65
C TYR A 500 -11.37 11.45 -25.55
N TRP A 501 -10.20 11.86 -25.08
CA TRP A 501 -9.20 12.58 -25.87
C TRP A 501 -7.80 12.33 -25.31
N ARG A 502 -6.76 12.56 -26.11
CA ARG A 502 -5.36 12.47 -25.66
C ARG A 502 -4.99 13.74 -24.91
N ALA A 503 -4.52 13.61 -23.67
CA ALA A 503 -4.02 14.69 -22.84
C ALA A 503 -2.50 14.54 -22.64
N TYR A 504 -1.80 15.66 -22.75
CA TYR A 504 -0.40 15.81 -22.41
C TYR A 504 -0.29 16.71 -21.18
N VAL A 505 0.24 16.21 -20.07
CA VAL A 505 0.31 16.93 -18.79
C VAL A 505 1.74 16.88 -18.24
N PRO A 506 2.36 18.04 -17.96
CA PRO A 506 3.74 18.11 -17.50
C PRO A 506 4.00 17.32 -16.20
N PRO A 507 5.25 16.92 -15.92
CA PRO A 507 5.64 16.27 -14.67
C PRO A 507 5.25 17.10 -13.44
N LEU A 508 4.58 16.49 -12.46
CA LEU A 508 4.06 17.17 -11.26
C LEU A 508 3.19 18.42 -11.57
N GLY A 509 2.66 18.51 -12.80
CA GLY A 509 2.11 19.73 -13.36
C GLY A 509 0.60 19.71 -13.60
N LEU A 510 0.09 20.82 -14.13
CA LEU A 510 -1.31 21.03 -14.49
C LEU A 510 -1.45 21.36 -15.97
N GLU A 511 -2.51 20.88 -16.61
CA GLU A 511 -2.91 21.28 -17.96
C GLU A 511 -4.43 21.42 -18.07
N THR A 512 -4.89 22.46 -18.77
CA THR A 512 -6.32 22.81 -18.91
C THR A 512 -6.84 22.47 -20.31
N TYR A 513 -7.98 21.80 -20.36
CA TYR A 513 -8.74 21.47 -21.57
C TYR A 513 -10.15 22.04 -21.47
N TYR A 514 -10.84 22.15 -22.61
CA TYR A 514 -12.20 22.70 -22.67
C TYR A 514 -13.14 21.77 -23.43
N VAL A 515 -14.28 21.46 -22.83
CA VAL A 515 -15.39 20.75 -23.49
C VAL A 515 -16.44 21.78 -23.92
N VAL A 516 -16.80 21.77 -25.20
CA VAL A 516 -17.64 22.78 -25.85
C VAL A 516 -18.73 22.13 -26.71
N THR A 517 -19.82 22.87 -26.93
CA THR A 517 -20.94 22.48 -27.83
C THR A 517 -21.19 23.59 -28.85
N GLY A 518 -21.46 23.23 -30.11
CA GLY A 518 -21.85 24.17 -31.17
C GLY A 518 -20.73 25.10 -31.67
N GLN A 519 -19.50 24.60 -31.84
CA GLN A 519 -18.35 25.37 -32.34
C GLN A 519 -17.84 24.82 -33.68
N ASP A 520 -17.07 25.62 -34.42
CA ASP A 520 -16.27 25.24 -35.61
C ASP A 520 -15.11 24.27 -35.27
N CYS A 521 -15.40 23.20 -34.54
CA CYS A 521 -14.49 22.08 -34.32
C CYS A 521 -15.16 20.78 -34.76
N GLU A 522 -14.35 19.81 -35.13
CA GLU A 522 -14.85 18.46 -35.37
C GLU A 522 -15.50 17.92 -34.08
N LYS A 523 -16.69 17.34 -34.23
CA LYS A 523 -17.40 16.70 -33.13
C LYS A 523 -16.69 15.40 -32.75
N ALA A 524 -16.79 15.01 -31.49
CA ALA A 524 -16.27 13.74 -31.03
C ALA A 524 -16.89 12.57 -31.80
N ILE A 525 -16.06 11.64 -32.28
CA ILE A 525 -16.46 10.56 -33.16
C ILE A 525 -17.15 9.46 -32.33
N PRO A 526 -18.41 9.11 -32.60
CA PRO A 526 -19.07 7.98 -31.94
C PRO A 526 -18.36 6.67 -32.29
N ALA A 527 -18.06 5.85 -31.27
CA ALA A 527 -17.53 4.52 -31.45
C ALA A 527 -18.57 3.58 -32.10
N ALA A 528 -18.11 2.64 -32.92
CA ALA A 528 -18.94 1.56 -33.41
C ALA A 528 -19.18 0.54 -32.29
N VAL A 529 -20.39 -0.02 -32.22
CA VAL A 529 -20.76 -1.00 -31.20
C VAL A 529 -21.07 -2.33 -31.88
N LYS A 530 -20.44 -3.42 -31.44
CA LYS A 530 -20.69 -4.77 -31.93
C LYS A 530 -21.10 -5.66 -30.77
N THR A 531 -22.21 -6.38 -30.89
CA THR A 531 -22.76 -7.14 -29.74
C THR A 531 -22.99 -8.60 -30.04
N TYR A 532 -22.68 -9.46 -29.08
CA TYR A 532 -23.08 -10.86 -29.03
C TYR A 532 -23.99 -11.07 -27.81
N THR A 533 -25.19 -11.60 -28.04
CA THR A 533 -26.19 -11.95 -27.03
C THR A 533 -27.02 -13.13 -27.54
N THR A 534 -27.33 -14.08 -26.66
CA THR A 534 -28.05 -15.32 -27.00
C THR A 534 -29.55 -15.25 -26.70
N GLU A 535 -29.99 -14.39 -25.78
CA GLU A 535 -31.33 -14.49 -25.17
C GLU A 535 -32.23 -13.26 -25.38
N GLN A 536 -31.66 -12.08 -25.69
CA GLN A 536 -32.42 -10.81 -25.73
C GLN A 536 -31.99 -9.90 -26.89
N GLU A 537 -32.93 -9.08 -27.40
CA GLU A 537 -32.62 -8.02 -28.35
C GLU A 537 -31.82 -6.90 -27.68
N PHE A 538 -30.70 -6.51 -28.30
CA PHE A 538 -29.86 -5.42 -27.81
C PHE A 538 -30.41 -4.06 -28.28
N SER A 539 -30.81 -3.21 -27.33
CA SER A 539 -31.25 -1.84 -27.62
C SER A 539 -30.04 -0.94 -27.88
N CYS A 540 -29.82 -0.59 -29.15
CA CYS A 540 -28.72 0.28 -29.55
C CYS A 540 -28.89 1.71 -29.00
N PRO A 541 -27.95 2.22 -28.18
CA PRO A 541 -27.99 3.60 -27.72
C PRO A 541 -27.75 4.57 -28.88
N GLN A 542 -28.50 5.67 -28.94
CA GLN A 542 -28.20 6.78 -29.88
C GLN A 542 -27.02 7.61 -29.35
N PRO A 543 -26.14 8.15 -30.21
CA PRO A 543 -26.13 8.13 -31.68
C PRO A 543 -25.17 7.08 -32.28
N TYR A 544 -25.02 5.92 -31.63
CA TYR A 544 -24.01 4.94 -32.01
C TYR A 544 -24.50 3.99 -33.11
N ASP A 545 -23.58 3.54 -33.96
CA ASP A 545 -23.87 2.51 -34.95
C ASP A 545 -23.65 1.13 -34.34
N CYS A 546 -24.72 0.37 -34.14
CA CYS A 546 -24.65 -0.97 -33.56
C CYS A 546 -24.80 -2.08 -34.62
N SER A 547 -24.01 -3.15 -34.48
CA SER A 547 -24.07 -4.34 -35.33
C SER A 547 -23.93 -5.62 -34.50
N LYS A 548 -24.34 -6.77 -35.06
CA LYS A 548 -24.31 -8.06 -34.37
C LYS A 548 -23.00 -8.80 -34.67
N LEU A 549 -22.38 -9.39 -33.65
CA LEU A 549 -21.27 -10.32 -33.80
C LEU A 549 -21.80 -11.73 -34.02
N GLU A 550 -21.37 -12.38 -35.09
CA GLU A 550 -21.71 -13.78 -35.40
C GLU A 550 -20.57 -14.76 -35.10
N ALA A 551 -19.33 -14.27 -35.11
CA ALA A 551 -18.15 -15.09 -34.85
C ALA A 551 -18.04 -15.47 -33.37
N LYS A 552 -17.58 -16.70 -33.09
CA LYS A 552 -17.27 -17.19 -31.73
C LYS A 552 -16.03 -16.56 -31.12
N THR A 553 -15.17 -16.00 -31.96
CA THR A 553 -13.96 -15.27 -31.57
C THR A 553 -13.96 -13.92 -32.25
N VAL A 554 -13.57 -12.88 -31.51
CA VAL A 554 -13.38 -11.53 -32.03
C VAL A 554 -12.06 -10.97 -31.54
N GLU A 555 -11.51 -10.02 -32.28
CA GLU A 555 -10.23 -9.38 -31.95
C GLU A 555 -10.40 -7.88 -31.68
N MET A 556 -9.61 -7.37 -30.74
CA MET A 556 -9.35 -5.95 -30.53
C MET A 556 -7.87 -5.69 -30.76
N LYS A 557 -7.52 -4.56 -31.37
CA LYS A 557 -6.11 -4.26 -31.65
C LYS A 557 -5.77 -2.79 -31.51
N ASN A 558 -4.56 -2.52 -31.01
CA ASN A 558 -3.94 -1.19 -31.03
C ASN A 558 -2.56 -1.28 -31.71
N SER A 559 -1.65 -0.33 -31.44
CA SER A 559 -0.33 -0.35 -32.07
C SER A 559 0.59 -1.46 -31.51
N ASN A 560 0.41 -1.86 -30.24
CA ASN A 560 1.25 -2.85 -29.57
C ASN A 560 0.67 -4.27 -29.49
N TYR A 561 -0.66 -4.41 -29.40
CA TYR A 561 -1.34 -5.67 -29.11
C TYR A 561 -2.48 -5.98 -30.07
N THR A 562 -2.68 -7.28 -30.31
CA THR A 562 -3.95 -7.86 -30.73
C THR A 562 -4.43 -8.79 -29.62
N LEU A 563 -5.64 -8.55 -29.13
CA LEU A 563 -6.33 -9.35 -28.12
C LEU A 563 -7.43 -10.17 -28.79
N SER A 564 -7.58 -11.44 -28.42
CA SER A 564 -8.71 -12.26 -28.86
C SER A 564 -9.63 -12.62 -27.71
N PHE A 565 -10.94 -12.66 -27.96
CA PHE A 565 -11.97 -12.94 -26.96
C PHE A 565 -12.91 -14.05 -27.42
N ASP A 566 -13.33 -14.91 -26.48
CA ASP A 566 -14.46 -15.82 -26.67
C ASP A 566 -15.75 -15.00 -26.57
N THR A 567 -16.43 -14.74 -27.69
CA THR A 567 -17.67 -13.94 -27.68
C THR A 567 -18.81 -14.65 -26.97
N SER A 568 -18.79 -15.98 -26.92
CA SER A 568 -19.84 -16.79 -26.28
C SER A 568 -19.76 -16.81 -24.75
N ARG A 569 -18.59 -16.51 -24.17
CA ARG A 569 -18.36 -16.46 -22.72
C ARG A 569 -17.91 -15.08 -22.22
N GLY A 570 -17.48 -14.22 -23.13
CA GLY A 570 -16.96 -12.88 -22.85
C GLY A 570 -15.53 -12.83 -22.29
N LEU A 571 -14.75 -13.90 -22.40
CA LEU A 571 -13.45 -14.07 -21.73
C LEU A 571 -12.26 -13.81 -22.68
N LEU A 572 -11.18 -13.23 -22.15
CA LEU A 572 -9.92 -13.00 -22.87
C LEU A 572 -9.18 -14.32 -23.11
N GLN A 573 -8.88 -14.61 -24.39
CA GLN A 573 -8.25 -15.87 -24.82
C GLN A 573 -6.74 -15.71 -25.02
N THR A 574 -6.31 -14.78 -25.86
CA THR A 574 -4.89 -14.58 -26.20
C THR A 574 -4.50 -13.10 -26.27
N VAL A 575 -3.22 -12.85 -26.04
CA VAL A 575 -2.56 -11.55 -26.22
C VAL A 575 -1.42 -11.75 -27.21
N THR A 576 -1.44 -11.06 -28.33
CA THR A 576 -0.38 -11.10 -29.33
C THR A 576 0.33 -9.75 -29.37
N ARG A 577 1.64 -9.74 -29.12
CA ARG A 577 2.47 -8.53 -29.24
C ARG A 577 2.92 -8.33 -30.66
N HIS A 578 2.75 -7.12 -31.18
CA HIS A 578 3.17 -6.81 -32.55
C HIS A 578 4.68 -6.66 -32.70
N LYS A 579 5.37 -6.24 -31.63
CA LYS A 579 6.82 -5.95 -31.65
C LYS A 579 7.69 -7.14 -32.11
N ASP A 580 7.34 -8.35 -31.67
CA ASP A 580 8.05 -9.60 -31.97
C ASP A 580 7.14 -10.74 -32.45
N GLY A 581 5.84 -10.47 -32.61
CA GLY A 581 4.86 -11.47 -33.03
C GLY A 581 4.59 -12.52 -31.95
N GLN A 582 5.07 -12.35 -30.71
CA GLN A 582 4.82 -13.32 -29.67
C GLN A 582 3.35 -13.32 -29.28
N GLN A 583 2.72 -14.49 -29.39
CA GLN A 583 1.41 -14.76 -28.84
C GLN A 583 1.55 -15.46 -27.49
N THR A 584 0.80 -14.98 -26.50
CA THR A 584 0.67 -15.57 -25.17
C THR A 584 -0.79 -15.96 -24.98
N VAL A 585 -1.03 -17.22 -24.61
CA VAL A 585 -2.35 -17.66 -24.16
C VAL A 585 -2.60 -17.03 -22.80
N ILE A 586 -3.78 -16.44 -22.58
CA ILE A 586 -4.16 -15.88 -21.27
C ILE A 586 -5.25 -16.73 -20.61
N GLY A 587 -6.09 -17.41 -21.41
CA GLY A 587 -7.04 -18.42 -20.93
C GLY A 587 -7.81 -17.95 -19.69
N GLU A 588 -8.39 -16.75 -19.76
CA GLU A 588 -9.08 -16.14 -18.63
C GLU A 588 -10.21 -17.05 -18.13
N GLU A 589 -10.24 -17.27 -16.83
CA GLU A 589 -11.26 -18.03 -16.13
C GLU A 589 -11.73 -17.23 -14.92
N ILE A 590 -13.04 -17.02 -14.83
CA ILE A 590 -13.67 -16.53 -13.62
C ILE A 590 -14.14 -17.76 -12.83
N GLY A 591 -13.63 -17.87 -11.61
CA GLY A 591 -13.87 -19.04 -10.76
C GLY A 591 -14.43 -18.68 -9.40
N MET A 592 -14.96 -19.68 -8.71
CA MET A 592 -15.50 -19.55 -7.36
C MET A 592 -15.05 -20.73 -6.49
N TYR A 593 -14.46 -20.43 -5.34
CA TYR A 593 -14.29 -21.40 -4.27
C TYR A 593 -15.58 -21.56 -3.48
N LYS A 594 -15.76 -22.74 -2.90
CA LYS A 594 -16.67 -22.96 -1.79
C LYS A 594 -15.81 -23.23 -0.57
N SER A 595 -16.09 -22.60 0.55
CA SER A 595 -15.33 -22.80 1.79
C SER A 595 -16.17 -23.40 2.90
N HIS A 596 -15.48 -24.01 3.87
CA HIS A 596 -16.07 -24.46 5.11
C HIS A 596 -15.13 -24.10 6.27
N GLY A 597 -15.57 -23.20 7.15
CA GLY A 597 -14.76 -22.66 8.24
C GLY A 597 -13.79 -21.54 7.85
N SER A 598 -13.86 -21.02 6.62
CA SER A 598 -13.26 -19.72 6.29
C SER A 598 -13.90 -18.63 7.16
N GLY A 599 -13.10 -17.67 7.60
CA GLY A 599 -13.56 -16.45 8.26
C GLY A 599 -12.71 -15.27 7.82
N ALA A 600 -12.74 -14.17 8.57
CA ALA A 600 -12.03 -12.94 8.19
C ALA A 600 -10.52 -13.18 8.00
N TYR A 601 -9.92 -14.06 8.79
CA TYR A 601 -8.49 -14.35 8.79
C TYR A 601 -8.16 -15.55 7.91
N LEU A 602 -8.89 -16.65 8.11
CA LEU A 602 -8.57 -17.95 7.51
C LEU A 602 -9.19 -18.13 6.12
N PHE A 603 -8.44 -18.75 5.22
CA PHE A 603 -8.95 -19.29 3.97
C PHE A 603 -8.98 -20.82 4.05
N LYS A 604 -10.17 -21.42 4.01
CA LYS A 604 -10.40 -22.86 4.11
C LYS A 604 -11.31 -23.36 2.97
N PRO A 605 -10.78 -23.41 1.73
CA PRO A 605 -11.53 -23.87 0.58
C PRO A 605 -11.76 -25.39 0.63
N VAL A 606 -12.91 -25.82 0.11
CA VAL A 606 -13.25 -27.23 -0.11
C VAL A 606 -12.90 -27.60 -1.55
N GLY A 607 -11.63 -27.89 -1.78
CA GLY A 607 -11.08 -28.23 -3.09
C GLY A 607 -10.81 -27.02 -3.99
N ASP A 608 -10.53 -27.28 -5.25
CA ASP A 608 -10.19 -26.26 -6.26
C ASP A 608 -11.41 -25.41 -6.62
N ALA A 609 -11.17 -24.14 -7.00
CA ALA A 609 -12.20 -23.27 -7.55
C ALA A 609 -12.78 -23.84 -8.85
N ARG A 610 -14.09 -23.68 -9.01
CA ARG A 610 -14.83 -24.09 -10.22
C ARG A 610 -15.10 -22.89 -11.09
N SER A 611 -14.96 -23.04 -12.41
CA SER A 611 -15.44 -22.02 -13.35
C SER A 611 -16.93 -21.80 -13.17
N ILE A 612 -17.36 -20.55 -13.21
CA ILE A 612 -18.76 -20.17 -13.04
C ILE A 612 -19.41 -19.58 -14.30
N VAL A 613 -18.61 -19.36 -15.34
CA VAL A 613 -19.08 -18.74 -16.59
C VAL A 613 -19.53 -19.83 -17.56
N GLU A 614 -20.74 -19.66 -18.08
CA GLU A 614 -21.37 -20.53 -19.07
C GLU A 614 -21.47 -19.81 -20.43
N GLU A 615 -21.82 -20.54 -21.50
CA GLU A 615 -22.12 -19.90 -22.79
C GLU A 615 -23.40 -19.07 -22.71
N GLY A 616 -23.32 -17.81 -23.14
CA GLY A 616 -24.41 -16.85 -23.14
C GLY A 616 -24.00 -15.53 -22.48
N GLY A 617 -25.01 -14.78 -22.02
CA GLY A 617 -24.80 -13.45 -21.44
C GLY A 617 -24.63 -12.38 -22.52
N HIS A 618 -24.04 -11.25 -22.13
CA HIS A 618 -23.81 -10.12 -23.01
C HIS A 618 -22.31 -9.93 -23.22
N PHE A 619 -21.92 -9.80 -24.48
CA PHE A 619 -20.59 -9.36 -24.87
C PHE A 619 -20.74 -8.18 -25.84
N ILE A 620 -20.12 -7.06 -25.49
CA ILE A 620 -20.22 -5.79 -26.22
C ILE A 620 -18.80 -5.34 -26.53
N LEU A 621 -18.49 -5.24 -27.82
CA LEU A 621 -17.26 -4.66 -28.32
C LEU A 621 -17.54 -3.23 -28.79
N THR A 622 -16.92 -2.25 -28.14
CA THR A 622 -16.96 -0.84 -28.53
C THR A 622 -15.64 -0.49 -29.21
N GLU A 623 -15.70 -0.11 -30.49
CA GLU A 623 -14.54 0.22 -31.31
C GLU A 623 -14.53 1.70 -31.68
N GLY A 624 -13.60 2.47 -31.12
CA GLY A 624 -13.37 3.83 -31.54
C GLY A 624 -11.91 4.11 -31.89
N PRO A 625 -11.62 5.32 -32.40
CA PRO A 625 -10.29 5.68 -32.88
C PRO A 625 -9.24 5.77 -31.76
N LEU A 626 -9.63 6.11 -30.52
CA LEU A 626 -8.74 6.31 -29.37
C LEU A 626 -8.77 5.14 -28.37
N VAL A 627 -9.93 4.53 -28.16
CA VAL A 627 -10.15 3.46 -27.18
C VAL A 627 -11.00 2.36 -27.80
N GLN A 628 -10.62 1.12 -27.54
CA GLN A 628 -11.48 -0.04 -27.77
C GLN A 628 -11.76 -0.73 -26.43
N GLU A 629 -12.99 -1.23 -26.26
CA GLU A 629 -13.42 -1.91 -25.04
C GLU A 629 -14.25 -3.15 -25.36
N ALA A 630 -13.86 -4.29 -24.79
CA ALA A 630 -14.71 -5.46 -24.66
C ALA A 630 -15.35 -5.46 -23.28
N HIS A 631 -16.65 -5.23 -23.22
CA HIS A 631 -17.46 -5.23 -22.00
C HIS A 631 -18.33 -6.48 -21.96
N SER A 632 -18.33 -7.21 -20.84
CA SER A 632 -19.11 -8.43 -20.69
C SER A 632 -19.87 -8.50 -19.36
N LEU A 633 -21.13 -8.89 -19.46
CA LEU A 633 -21.89 -9.50 -18.37
C LEU A 633 -21.99 -10.99 -18.66
N PRO A 634 -21.15 -11.81 -18.03
CA PRO A 634 -21.15 -13.24 -18.28
C PRO A 634 -22.43 -13.87 -17.76
N LYS A 635 -22.92 -14.90 -18.47
CA LYS A 635 -23.92 -15.82 -17.91
C LYS A 635 -23.25 -16.71 -16.88
N THR A 636 -23.87 -16.83 -15.71
CA THR A 636 -23.38 -17.68 -14.61
C THR A 636 -24.50 -18.56 -14.07
N GLU A 637 -24.15 -19.52 -13.20
CA GLU A 637 -25.11 -20.39 -12.49
C GLU A 637 -26.18 -19.58 -11.72
N TRP A 638 -25.88 -18.32 -11.37
CA TRP A 638 -26.79 -17.43 -10.64
C TRP A 638 -27.54 -16.47 -11.57
N ARG A 639 -28.81 -16.23 -11.25
CA ARG A 639 -29.67 -15.27 -11.97
C ARG A 639 -29.05 -13.87 -12.06
N LYS A 640 -28.49 -13.37 -10.95
CA LYS A 640 -27.68 -12.15 -10.94
C LYS A 640 -26.23 -12.57 -10.91
N SER A 641 -25.49 -12.25 -11.97
CA SER A 641 -24.05 -12.53 -12.03
C SER A 641 -23.34 -11.86 -10.85
N PRO A 642 -22.38 -12.54 -10.18
CA PRO A 642 -21.57 -11.94 -9.14
C PRO A 642 -20.60 -10.87 -9.65
N LEU A 643 -20.47 -10.71 -10.98
CA LEU A 643 -19.68 -9.64 -11.57
C LEU A 643 -20.07 -9.30 -13.02
N SER A 644 -19.61 -8.14 -13.48
CA SER A 644 -19.35 -7.83 -14.89
C SER A 644 -17.89 -7.43 -15.05
N HIS A 645 -17.38 -7.42 -16.28
CA HIS A 645 -15.99 -7.01 -16.50
C HIS A 645 -15.76 -6.36 -17.86
N SER A 646 -14.74 -5.51 -17.93
CA SER A 646 -14.30 -4.86 -19.16
C SER A 646 -12.81 -5.08 -19.40
N THR A 647 -12.43 -5.08 -20.68
CA THR A 647 -11.04 -5.09 -21.14
C THR A 647 -10.86 -3.94 -22.10
N ARG A 648 -9.92 -3.02 -21.82
CA ARG A 648 -9.69 -1.81 -22.61
C ARG A 648 -8.25 -1.78 -23.13
N ILE A 649 -8.12 -1.32 -24.37
CA ILE A 649 -6.84 -0.96 -24.99
C ILE A 649 -6.96 0.43 -25.61
N TYR A 650 -5.82 1.11 -25.67
CA TYR A 650 -5.75 2.52 -26.06
C TYR A 650 -4.87 2.67 -27.30
N ASN A 651 -5.23 3.62 -28.16
CA ASN A 651 -4.51 3.96 -29.38
C ASN A 651 -3.80 5.31 -29.18
N CYS A 652 -2.60 5.26 -28.60
CA CYS A 652 -1.73 6.43 -28.39
C CYS A 652 -0.47 6.34 -29.26
N GLY A 653 -0.10 5.16 -29.75
CA GLY A 653 1.09 4.92 -30.58
C GLY A 653 2.42 4.90 -29.80
N ASP A 654 2.63 5.86 -28.90
CA ASP A 654 3.90 6.08 -28.20
C ASP A 654 3.72 6.53 -26.74
N ALA A 655 2.76 5.93 -26.03
CA ALA A 655 2.53 6.18 -24.61
C ALA A 655 2.42 4.89 -23.80
N ILE A 656 2.63 4.98 -22.47
CA ILE A 656 2.52 3.83 -21.55
C ILE A 656 1.13 3.18 -21.64
N GLN A 657 0.08 3.98 -21.83
CA GLN A 657 -1.29 3.48 -21.93
C GLN A 657 -1.53 2.61 -23.17
N ASP A 658 -0.73 2.75 -24.25
CA ASP A 658 -0.79 1.90 -25.45
C ASP A 658 -0.10 0.54 -25.22
N MET A 659 0.81 0.48 -24.23
CA MET A 659 1.63 -0.69 -23.89
C MET A 659 1.06 -1.52 -22.72
N LEU A 660 -0.18 -1.26 -22.30
CA LEU A 660 -0.85 -2.04 -21.26
C LEU A 660 -2.25 -2.46 -21.72
N ILE A 661 -2.77 -3.49 -21.07
CA ILE A 661 -4.16 -3.93 -21.22
C ILE A 661 -4.85 -3.65 -19.89
N GLU A 662 -5.84 -2.77 -19.89
CA GLU A 662 -6.61 -2.48 -18.69
C GLU A 662 -7.75 -3.50 -18.56
N LYS A 663 -7.83 -4.14 -17.40
CA LYS A 663 -8.88 -5.09 -17.05
C LYS A 663 -9.61 -4.57 -15.83
N GLU A 664 -10.93 -4.49 -15.90
CA GLU A 664 -11.76 -4.08 -14.78
C GLU A 664 -12.81 -5.15 -14.48
N TYR A 665 -12.86 -5.61 -13.23
CA TYR A 665 -13.91 -6.49 -12.72
C TYR A 665 -14.81 -5.68 -11.78
N HIS A 666 -16.06 -5.47 -12.16
CA HIS A 666 -17.09 -4.93 -11.28
C HIS A 666 -17.71 -6.08 -10.49
N VAL A 667 -17.33 -6.21 -9.22
CA VAL A 667 -17.72 -7.32 -8.34
C VAL A 667 -18.91 -6.93 -7.47
N GLU A 668 -19.94 -7.76 -7.48
CA GLU A 668 -21.16 -7.64 -6.68
C GLU A 668 -21.46 -8.94 -5.91
N LEU A 669 -20.57 -9.31 -4.98
CA LEU A 669 -20.71 -10.51 -4.16
C LEU A 669 -21.71 -10.32 -2.98
N VAL A 670 -22.93 -9.90 -3.29
CA VAL A 670 -23.97 -9.52 -2.31
C VAL A 670 -25.11 -10.53 -2.31
N GLY A 671 -25.51 -10.98 -1.11
CA GLY A 671 -26.69 -11.82 -0.90
C GLY A 671 -26.37 -13.28 -0.56
N HIS A 672 -27.40 -14.01 -0.10
CA HIS A 672 -27.25 -15.35 0.49
C HIS A 672 -26.73 -16.42 -0.48
N ALA A 673 -26.93 -16.24 -1.79
CA ALA A 673 -26.45 -17.17 -2.81
C ALA A 673 -24.92 -17.31 -2.83
N PHE A 674 -24.21 -16.27 -2.36
CA PHE A 674 -22.74 -16.22 -2.32
C PHE A 674 -22.14 -16.50 -0.94
N ASN A 675 -22.95 -16.94 0.03
CA ASN A 675 -22.45 -17.28 1.36
C ASN A 675 -21.41 -18.41 1.31
N ASP A 676 -20.31 -18.23 2.05
CA ASP A 676 -19.18 -19.17 2.16
C ASP A 676 -18.52 -19.47 0.81
N ARG A 677 -18.26 -18.40 0.05
CA ARG A 677 -17.64 -18.45 -1.27
C ARG A 677 -16.64 -17.33 -1.48
N GLU A 678 -15.65 -17.61 -2.32
CA GLU A 678 -14.59 -16.68 -2.68
C GLU A 678 -14.47 -16.61 -4.20
N LEU A 679 -14.67 -15.41 -4.76
CA LEU A 679 -14.63 -15.13 -6.19
C LEU A 679 -13.19 -14.88 -6.62
N ILE A 680 -12.77 -15.50 -7.72
CA ILE A 680 -11.43 -15.34 -8.27
C ILE A 680 -11.47 -15.01 -9.76
N VAL A 681 -10.36 -14.45 -10.24
CA VAL A 681 -9.96 -14.57 -11.63
C VAL A 681 -8.67 -15.37 -11.73
N ARG A 682 -8.56 -16.18 -12.77
CA ARG A 682 -7.39 -17.00 -13.07
C ARG A 682 -7.01 -16.81 -14.52
N TYR A 683 -5.73 -16.53 -14.75
CA TYR A 683 -5.12 -16.50 -16.07
C TYR A 683 -4.37 -17.81 -16.28
N LYS A 684 -4.83 -18.64 -17.22
CA LYS A 684 -4.22 -19.92 -17.60
C LYS A 684 -3.32 -19.70 -18.80
N THR A 685 -2.12 -19.21 -18.53
CA THR A 685 -1.14 -18.91 -19.56
C THR A 685 -0.39 -20.14 -20.06
N ASP A 686 0.26 -20.02 -21.21
CA ASP A 686 1.22 -20.98 -21.76
C ASP A 686 2.67 -20.77 -21.28
N ILE A 687 2.88 -19.87 -20.32
CA ILE A 687 4.19 -19.60 -19.71
C ILE A 687 4.60 -20.79 -18.83
N ASP A 688 5.72 -21.43 -19.16
CA ASP A 688 6.30 -22.50 -18.35
C ASP A 688 7.04 -21.94 -17.12
N ASN A 689 6.29 -21.59 -16.08
CA ASN A 689 6.81 -20.99 -14.85
C ASN A 689 7.22 -22.02 -13.78
N GLN A 690 7.04 -23.32 -14.04
CA GLN A 690 7.31 -24.42 -13.10
C GLN A 690 6.62 -24.27 -11.73
N ARG A 691 5.42 -23.65 -11.71
CA ARG A 691 4.69 -23.27 -10.49
C ARG A 691 5.45 -22.32 -9.55
N ILE A 692 6.38 -21.55 -10.12
CA ILE A 692 7.06 -20.45 -9.45
C ILE A 692 6.47 -19.15 -9.98
N PHE A 693 6.06 -18.27 -9.09
CA PHE A 693 5.62 -16.92 -9.44
C PHE A 693 6.25 -15.91 -8.49
N TYR A 694 6.04 -14.63 -8.76
CA TYR A 694 6.57 -13.57 -7.94
C TYR A 694 5.41 -12.69 -7.49
N SER A 695 5.35 -12.37 -6.20
CA SER A 695 4.42 -11.40 -5.64
C SER A 695 5.17 -10.33 -4.87
N ASP A 696 4.66 -9.10 -4.88
CA ASP A 696 5.31 -7.99 -4.22
C ASP A 696 5.14 -8.00 -2.70
N LEU A 697 6.09 -7.39 -2.00
CA LEU A 697 6.05 -7.07 -0.59
C LEU A 697 5.85 -5.55 -0.44
N ASN A 698 4.64 -5.18 -0.02
CA ASN A 698 4.20 -3.81 0.23
C ASN A 698 4.38 -2.85 -0.95
N GLY A 699 4.37 -3.32 -2.20
CA GLY A 699 4.63 -2.52 -3.40
C GLY A 699 6.07 -2.04 -3.57
N PHE A 700 7.02 -2.64 -2.83
CA PHE A 700 8.40 -2.19 -2.81
C PHE A 700 9.37 -3.16 -3.50
N GLN A 701 9.34 -4.44 -3.11
CA GLN A 701 10.24 -5.46 -3.63
C GLN A 701 9.50 -6.75 -3.95
N MET A 702 10.03 -7.54 -4.86
CA MET A 702 9.45 -8.84 -5.21
C MET A 702 9.94 -9.95 -4.28
N SER A 703 9.09 -10.96 -4.09
CA SER A 703 9.42 -12.21 -3.39
C SER A 703 9.10 -13.41 -4.29
N LYS A 704 10.03 -14.37 -4.35
CA LYS A 704 9.85 -15.61 -5.12
C LYS A 704 8.91 -16.55 -4.36
N ARG A 705 7.83 -16.95 -5.01
CA ARG A 705 6.82 -17.86 -4.48
C ARG A 705 6.84 -19.17 -5.26
N GLN A 706 6.74 -20.29 -4.56
CA GLN A 706 6.65 -21.60 -5.19
C GLN A 706 5.47 -22.36 -4.59
N THR A 707 4.66 -22.97 -5.46
CA THR A 707 3.62 -23.88 -4.99
C THR A 707 4.22 -25.24 -4.62
N TYR A 708 3.90 -25.70 -3.42
CA TYR A 708 4.37 -26.98 -2.89
C TYR A 708 3.19 -27.92 -2.63
N ASP A 709 3.30 -29.16 -3.13
CA ASP A 709 2.27 -30.19 -2.92
C ASP A 709 2.19 -30.68 -1.46
N LYS A 710 3.24 -30.44 -0.67
CA LYS A 710 3.30 -30.82 0.76
C LYS A 710 2.45 -29.93 1.67
N ILE A 711 2.02 -28.75 1.20
CA ILE A 711 1.13 -27.86 1.95
C ILE A 711 -0.19 -27.68 1.17
N PRO A 712 -1.32 -27.45 1.87
CA PRO A 712 -2.60 -27.33 1.19
C PRO A 712 -2.71 -26.03 0.38
N LEU A 713 -3.71 -25.93 -0.49
CA LEU A 713 -3.91 -24.83 -1.43
C LEU A 713 -3.87 -23.45 -0.76
N GLN A 714 -4.53 -23.29 0.39
CA GLN A 714 -4.56 -22.03 1.14
C GLN A 714 -3.18 -21.60 1.67
N GLY A 715 -2.25 -22.54 1.86
CA GLY A 715 -0.87 -22.24 2.24
C GLY A 715 0.00 -21.82 1.06
N ASN A 716 -0.50 -21.95 -0.17
CA ASN A 716 0.15 -21.50 -1.40
C ASN A 716 -0.39 -20.15 -1.91
N TYR A 717 -1.27 -19.49 -1.14
CA TYR A 717 -1.72 -18.12 -1.37
C TYR A 717 -0.80 -17.14 -0.66
N TYR A 718 -0.36 -16.12 -1.38
CA TYR A 718 0.56 -15.09 -0.90
C TYR A 718 -0.06 -13.70 -1.08
N PRO A 719 0.38 -12.70 -0.30
CA PRO A 719 -0.08 -11.33 -0.48
C PRO A 719 0.38 -10.77 -1.83
N MET A 720 -0.48 -9.94 -2.41
CA MET A 720 -0.25 -9.16 -3.62
C MET A 720 -0.74 -7.72 -3.39
N PRO A 721 0.06 -6.84 -2.75
CA PRO A 721 -0.31 -5.45 -2.55
C PRO A 721 -0.44 -4.62 -3.82
N SER A 722 0.30 -4.97 -4.89
CA SER A 722 0.31 -4.18 -6.13
C SER A 722 0.74 -4.93 -7.41
N LEU A 723 1.45 -6.05 -7.31
CA LEU A 723 2.03 -6.74 -8.47
C LEU A 723 2.23 -8.24 -8.21
N ALA A 724 1.82 -9.05 -9.18
CA ALA A 724 2.25 -10.44 -9.29
C ALA A 724 2.60 -10.77 -10.76
N PHE A 725 3.59 -11.63 -10.98
CA PHE A 725 3.93 -12.07 -12.34
C PHE A 725 4.40 -13.52 -12.43
N LEU A 726 4.19 -14.10 -13.62
CA LEU A 726 4.77 -15.35 -14.08
C LEU A 726 5.95 -15.06 -15.01
N GLN A 727 6.98 -15.90 -14.98
CA GLN A 727 8.08 -15.83 -15.93
C GLN A 727 8.61 -17.22 -16.26
N ASP A 728 8.87 -17.49 -17.54
CA ASP A 728 9.55 -18.71 -17.98
C ASP A 728 11.09 -18.57 -17.98
N SER A 729 11.77 -19.66 -18.33
CA SER A 729 13.24 -19.70 -18.45
C SER A 729 13.82 -18.87 -19.59
N HIS A 730 13.01 -18.50 -20.59
CA HIS A 730 13.41 -17.64 -21.71
C HIS A 730 13.21 -16.15 -21.41
N GLY A 731 12.58 -15.82 -20.29
CA GLY A 731 12.28 -14.46 -19.89
C GLY A 731 10.99 -13.91 -20.49
N ASN A 732 10.05 -14.76 -20.90
CA ASN A 732 8.69 -14.34 -21.24
C ASN A 732 7.91 -14.15 -19.95
N ARG A 733 7.37 -12.94 -19.76
CA ARG A 733 6.73 -12.52 -18.51
C ARG A 733 5.30 -12.08 -18.76
N PHE A 734 4.40 -12.52 -17.88
CA PHE A 734 3.04 -12.01 -17.77
C PHE A 734 2.85 -11.41 -16.37
N SER A 735 2.59 -10.12 -16.33
CA SER A 735 2.46 -9.33 -15.10
C SER A 735 1.04 -8.83 -14.93
N VAL A 736 0.56 -8.86 -13.69
CA VAL A 736 -0.72 -8.26 -13.29
C VAL A 736 -0.42 -7.21 -12.24
N HIS A 737 -0.57 -5.94 -12.61
CA HIS A 737 -0.54 -4.83 -11.66
C HIS A 737 -1.94 -4.62 -11.08
N SER A 738 -2.06 -4.38 -9.79
CA SER A 738 -3.33 -4.12 -9.09
C SER A 738 -3.33 -2.75 -8.42
N LYS A 739 -4.53 -2.16 -8.34
CA LYS A 739 -4.77 -0.91 -7.62
C LYS A 739 -5.03 -1.11 -6.13
N GLN A 740 -5.38 -2.32 -5.70
CA GLN A 740 -5.62 -2.67 -4.29
C GLN A 740 -4.92 -3.97 -3.89
N SER A 741 -4.69 -4.14 -2.60
CA SER A 741 -4.12 -5.37 -2.06
C SER A 741 -5.09 -6.53 -2.12
N LEU A 742 -4.59 -7.66 -2.61
CA LEU A 742 -5.32 -8.92 -2.82
C LEU A 742 -4.43 -10.11 -2.42
N GLY A 743 -4.94 -11.33 -2.63
CA GLY A 743 -4.19 -12.58 -2.49
C GLY A 743 -4.04 -13.28 -3.84
N ALA A 744 -2.84 -13.80 -4.12
CA ALA A 744 -2.50 -14.46 -5.37
C ALA A 744 -1.82 -15.82 -5.17
N ALA A 745 -1.98 -16.71 -6.16
CA ALA A 745 -1.34 -18.03 -6.18
C ALA A 745 -1.04 -18.52 -7.61
N SER A 746 -0.04 -19.42 -7.73
CA SER A 746 0.27 -20.15 -8.97
C SER A 746 0.14 -21.65 -8.79
N LEU A 747 -1.10 -22.12 -8.62
CA LEU A 747 -1.38 -23.50 -8.20
C LEU A 747 -0.99 -24.57 -9.22
N LYS A 748 -0.96 -24.21 -10.51
CA LYS A 748 -0.51 -25.09 -11.60
C LYS A 748 0.41 -24.31 -12.53
N ASN A 749 1.14 -25.05 -13.36
CA ASN A 749 2.04 -24.45 -14.34
C ASN A 749 1.26 -23.52 -15.27
N GLY A 750 1.81 -22.33 -15.53
CA GLY A 750 1.21 -21.27 -16.32
C GLY A 750 0.01 -20.56 -15.66
N TRP A 751 -0.43 -20.97 -14.47
CA TRP A 751 -1.59 -20.37 -13.83
C TRP A 751 -1.19 -19.24 -12.91
N LEU A 752 -1.84 -18.09 -13.05
CA LEU A 752 -1.82 -17.02 -12.06
C LEU A 752 -3.26 -16.72 -11.68
N GLU A 753 -3.62 -16.99 -10.42
CA GLU A 753 -4.95 -16.64 -9.91
C GLU A 753 -4.86 -15.58 -8.84
N ILE A 754 -5.90 -14.74 -8.81
CA ILE A 754 -6.05 -13.61 -7.89
C ILE A 754 -7.47 -13.66 -7.36
N MET A 755 -7.61 -13.68 -6.04
CA MET A 755 -8.91 -13.65 -5.39
C MET A 755 -9.42 -12.22 -5.32
N LEU A 756 -10.65 -12.00 -5.80
CA LEU A 756 -11.26 -10.68 -6.00
C LEU A 756 -12.08 -10.24 -4.80
N ASP A 757 -12.93 -11.13 -4.26
CA ASP A 757 -13.75 -10.86 -3.07
C ASP A 757 -14.15 -12.18 -2.40
N ARG A 758 -14.61 -12.09 -1.15
CA ARG A 758 -15.06 -13.23 -0.35
C ARG A 758 -16.20 -12.87 0.58
N ARG A 759 -17.20 -13.75 0.67
CA ARG A 759 -18.37 -13.59 1.54
C ARG A 759 -18.50 -14.80 2.46
N LEU A 760 -18.49 -14.54 3.77
CA LEU A 760 -18.29 -15.58 4.79
C LEU A 760 -19.31 -15.38 5.91
N VAL A 761 -20.12 -16.38 6.21
CA VAL A 761 -21.17 -16.22 7.25
C VAL A 761 -20.70 -16.65 8.63
N GLN A 762 -19.53 -17.28 8.72
CA GLN A 762 -19.01 -17.90 9.92
C GLN A 762 -17.80 -17.12 10.45
N ASP A 763 -17.65 -17.13 11.77
CA ASP A 763 -16.41 -16.72 12.44
C ASP A 763 -15.40 -17.87 12.41
N ASP A 764 -14.12 -17.57 12.26
CA ASP A 764 -13.03 -18.55 12.23
C ASP A 764 -12.33 -18.73 13.60
N GLY A 765 -12.88 -18.11 14.66
CA GLY A 765 -12.38 -18.22 16.02
C GLY A 765 -11.04 -17.52 16.24
N ARG A 766 -10.72 -16.49 15.45
CA ARG A 766 -9.46 -15.72 15.56
C ARG A 766 -9.63 -14.29 16.09
N GLY A 767 -10.72 -14.05 16.83
CA GLY A 767 -10.91 -12.84 17.65
C GLY A 767 -11.96 -11.86 17.15
N LEU A 768 -12.41 -11.99 15.90
CA LEU A 768 -13.42 -11.09 15.33
C LEU A 768 -14.81 -11.33 15.96
N GLY A 769 -15.22 -12.59 16.10
CA GLY A 769 -16.49 -12.98 16.72
C GLY A 769 -17.72 -12.79 15.81
N GLN A 770 -17.51 -12.70 14.49
CA GLN A 770 -18.57 -12.53 13.48
C GLN A 770 -18.07 -12.94 12.09
N GLY A 771 -18.99 -13.24 11.18
CA GLY A 771 -18.68 -13.41 9.75
C GLY A 771 -18.39 -12.08 9.03
N VAL A 772 -17.97 -12.18 7.77
CA VAL A 772 -17.74 -11.04 6.85
C VAL A 772 -18.82 -11.07 5.78
N MET A 773 -19.90 -10.33 6.02
CA MET A 773 -21.11 -10.31 5.18
C MET A 773 -21.48 -8.91 4.68
N ASP A 774 -20.64 -7.91 4.98
CA ASP A 774 -20.83 -6.50 4.65
C ASP A 774 -20.24 -6.12 3.28
N ASN A 775 -20.07 -7.09 2.37
CA ASN A 775 -19.59 -6.90 1.00
C ASN A 775 -20.25 -5.69 0.32
N LYS A 776 -19.46 -4.93 -0.44
CA LYS A 776 -19.91 -3.75 -1.18
C LYS A 776 -19.57 -3.93 -2.67
N PRO A 777 -20.46 -3.49 -3.59
CA PRO A 777 -20.10 -3.37 -5.00
C PRO A 777 -18.79 -2.61 -5.16
N MET A 778 -17.85 -3.17 -5.91
CA MET A 778 -16.52 -2.58 -6.07
C MET A 778 -15.93 -2.89 -7.45
N ASN A 779 -14.93 -2.12 -7.86
CA ASN A 779 -14.17 -2.37 -9.08
C ASN A 779 -12.77 -2.84 -8.69
N VAL A 780 -12.35 -3.96 -9.26
CA VAL A 780 -10.96 -4.42 -9.21
C VAL A 780 -10.34 -4.13 -10.55
N ILE A 781 -9.35 -3.24 -10.57
CA ILE A 781 -8.68 -2.81 -11.80
C ILE A 781 -7.29 -3.41 -11.83
N PHE A 782 -6.98 -4.10 -12.93
CA PHE A 782 -5.67 -4.60 -13.25
C PHE A 782 -5.12 -3.97 -14.52
N HIS A 783 -3.81 -3.71 -14.53
CA HIS A 783 -3.07 -3.51 -15.78
C HIS A 783 -2.26 -4.76 -16.07
N LEU A 784 -2.61 -5.44 -17.17
CA LEU A 784 -1.89 -6.61 -17.66
C LEU A 784 -0.77 -6.15 -18.58
N LEU A 785 0.39 -6.78 -18.42
CA LEU A 785 1.58 -6.49 -19.22
C LEU A 785 2.26 -7.80 -19.62
N THR A 786 2.53 -7.96 -20.92
CA THR A 786 3.37 -9.04 -21.44
C THR A 786 4.68 -8.48 -21.95
N GLU A 787 5.79 -9.08 -21.53
CA GLU A 787 7.15 -8.66 -21.89
C GLU A 787 8.03 -9.88 -22.19
N SER A 788 9.13 -9.65 -22.91
CA SER A 788 10.20 -10.63 -23.09
C SER A 788 11.56 -9.99 -22.89
N ASN A 789 12.50 -10.78 -22.39
CA ASN A 789 13.90 -10.39 -22.32
C ASN A 789 14.46 -10.01 -23.68
N VAL A 790 15.23 -8.93 -23.73
CA VAL A 790 16.02 -8.51 -24.89
C VAL A 790 17.46 -9.00 -24.84
N SER A 791 17.91 -9.48 -23.68
CA SER A 791 19.23 -10.05 -23.45
C SER A 791 19.17 -11.23 -22.48
N ALA A 792 20.13 -12.15 -22.57
CA ALA A 792 20.23 -13.26 -21.62
C ALA A 792 20.43 -12.75 -20.19
N LEU A 793 19.76 -13.38 -19.21
CA LEU A 793 19.98 -13.13 -17.79
C LEU A 793 21.43 -13.48 -17.44
N PRO A 794 22.20 -12.58 -16.78
CA PRO A 794 23.50 -12.95 -16.23
C PRO A 794 23.35 -14.13 -15.27
N LYS A 795 24.28 -15.10 -15.29
CA LYS A 795 24.21 -16.30 -14.43
C LYS A 795 24.10 -15.98 -12.93
N THR A 796 24.64 -14.84 -12.50
CA THR A 796 24.57 -14.32 -11.12
C THR A 796 23.15 -13.94 -10.68
N HIS A 797 22.22 -13.66 -11.60
CA HIS A 797 20.81 -13.38 -11.26
C HIS A 797 20.06 -14.60 -10.71
N SER A 798 20.56 -15.82 -10.92
CA SER A 798 19.94 -17.03 -10.34
C SER A 798 19.85 -17.01 -8.80
N LEU A 799 20.68 -16.18 -8.14
CA LEU A 799 20.70 -15.99 -6.69
C LEU A 799 19.76 -14.88 -6.20
N HIS A 800 19.37 -13.93 -7.06
CA HIS A 800 18.54 -12.79 -6.66
C HIS A 800 17.08 -12.97 -7.07
N THR A 801 16.18 -12.33 -6.32
CA THR A 801 14.77 -12.29 -6.69
C THR A 801 14.59 -11.38 -7.90
N LEU A 802 13.79 -11.82 -8.88
CA LEU A 802 13.52 -11.05 -10.09
C LEU A 802 12.79 -9.75 -9.76
N GLN A 803 13.24 -8.65 -10.35
CA GLN A 803 12.62 -7.34 -10.20
C GLN A 803 11.74 -6.99 -11.41
N PRO A 804 10.81 -6.03 -11.28
CA PRO A 804 10.06 -5.51 -12.41
C PRO A 804 10.98 -4.85 -13.45
N SER A 805 10.55 -4.79 -14.71
CA SER A 805 11.23 -3.97 -15.72
C SER A 805 10.93 -2.48 -15.49
N ILE A 806 11.65 -1.58 -16.15
CA ILE A 806 11.29 -0.14 -16.14
C ILE A 806 9.87 0.08 -16.69
N LEU A 807 9.47 -0.65 -17.74
CA LEU A 807 8.11 -0.55 -18.27
C LEU A 807 7.08 -1.00 -17.22
N SER A 808 7.30 -2.14 -16.55
CA SER A 808 6.44 -2.63 -15.48
C SER A 808 6.32 -1.64 -14.32
N HIS A 809 7.42 -1.02 -13.88
CA HIS A 809 7.39 0.06 -12.89
C HIS A 809 6.52 1.25 -13.34
N ARG A 810 6.61 1.65 -14.62
CA ARG A 810 5.80 2.74 -15.17
C ARG A 810 4.32 2.36 -15.31
N VAL A 811 4.00 1.13 -15.69
CA VAL A 811 2.63 0.61 -15.74
C VAL A 811 2.02 0.56 -14.33
N GLY A 812 2.78 0.09 -13.34
CA GLY A 812 2.36 0.09 -11.94
C GLY A 812 2.14 1.51 -11.39
N ALA A 813 3.04 2.45 -11.70
CA ALA A 813 2.90 3.85 -11.33
C ALA A 813 1.69 4.52 -12.00
N HIS A 814 1.43 4.20 -13.27
CA HIS A 814 0.26 4.66 -14.00
C HIS A 814 -1.05 4.23 -13.33
N LEU A 815 -1.10 3.03 -12.75
CA LEU A 815 -2.29 2.52 -12.06
C LEU A 815 -2.46 3.13 -10.66
N ASN A 816 -1.37 3.24 -9.91
CA ASN A 816 -1.38 3.61 -8.49
C ASN A 816 -1.28 5.13 -8.23
N TYR A 817 -0.87 5.91 -9.23
CA TYR A 817 -0.81 7.39 -9.18
C TYR A 817 -1.50 8.00 -10.41
N PRO A 818 -2.82 7.81 -10.57
CA PRO A 818 -3.57 8.34 -11.70
C PRO A 818 -3.66 9.88 -11.64
N MET A 819 -3.86 10.51 -12.80
CA MET A 819 -4.09 11.95 -12.84
C MET A 819 -5.35 12.34 -12.07
N HIS A 820 -5.27 13.44 -11.32
CA HIS A 820 -6.43 14.02 -10.64
C HIS A 820 -7.09 15.04 -11.56
N ALA A 821 -8.36 14.83 -11.86
CA ALA A 821 -9.10 15.67 -12.80
C ALA A 821 -10.13 16.55 -12.06
N PHE A 822 -10.18 17.82 -12.46
CA PHE A 822 -11.06 18.84 -11.89
C PHE A 822 -11.86 19.51 -13.01
N MET A 823 -13.15 19.73 -12.83
CA MET A 823 -14.02 20.42 -13.78
C MET A 823 -14.57 21.73 -13.23
N SER A 824 -14.82 22.70 -14.11
CA SER A 824 -15.51 23.93 -13.75
C SER A 824 -16.97 23.65 -13.39
N LYS A 825 -17.43 24.09 -12.21
CA LYS A 825 -18.79 23.90 -11.70
C LYS A 825 -19.89 24.43 -12.62
N LYS A 826 -19.59 25.50 -13.37
CA LYS A 826 -20.54 26.12 -14.31
C LYS A 826 -19.87 26.35 -15.66
N PRO A 827 -20.59 26.13 -16.77
CA PRO A 827 -20.15 26.59 -18.08
C PRO A 827 -19.96 28.11 -18.05
N HIS A 828 -18.85 28.57 -18.62
CA HIS A 828 -18.48 29.97 -18.67
C HIS A 828 -18.26 30.43 -20.12
N GLU A 829 -18.28 31.75 -20.32
CA GLU A 829 -17.93 32.32 -21.62
C GLU A 829 -16.46 32.03 -21.95
N LYS A 830 -16.18 31.75 -23.23
CA LYS A 830 -14.82 31.48 -23.71
C LYS A 830 -13.94 32.69 -23.44
N SER A 831 -13.06 32.59 -22.45
CA SER A 831 -11.94 33.51 -22.31
C SER A 831 -10.65 32.72 -22.25
N PHE A 832 -9.95 32.62 -23.38
CA PHE A 832 -8.55 32.17 -23.42
C PHE A 832 -7.61 33.18 -22.75
N LYS A 833 -8.15 34.24 -22.14
CA LYS A 833 -7.42 35.35 -21.49
C LYS A 833 -7.00 35.07 -20.04
N ARG A 834 -7.26 33.88 -19.48
CA ARG A 834 -6.63 33.51 -18.19
C ARG A 834 -5.11 33.51 -18.39
N ALA A 835 -4.39 34.16 -17.48
CA ALA A 835 -2.96 34.42 -17.61
C ALA A 835 -2.12 33.13 -17.69
N GLN A 836 -2.59 32.04 -17.07
CA GLN A 836 -1.89 30.77 -17.01
C GLN A 836 -2.88 29.59 -17.19
N GLN A 837 -2.61 28.75 -18.18
CA GLN A 837 -3.44 27.59 -18.53
C GLN A 837 -2.79 26.24 -18.19
N SER A 838 -1.48 26.29 -17.93
CA SER A 838 -0.64 25.14 -17.57
C SER A 838 0.33 25.53 -16.47
N PHE A 839 0.77 24.53 -15.71
CA PHE A 839 1.76 24.69 -14.65
C PHE A 839 2.75 23.52 -14.74
N ALA A 840 4.04 23.81 -14.78
CA ALA A 840 5.09 22.82 -14.97
C ALA A 840 6.23 23.09 -13.98
N PRO A 841 6.17 22.50 -12.78
CA PRO A 841 7.10 22.84 -11.69
C PRO A 841 8.44 22.11 -11.74
N LEU A 842 8.59 21.05 -12.53
CA LEU A 842 9.87 20.39 -12.73
C LEU A 842 10.59 20.96 -13.95
N THR A 843 11.90 21.15 -13.84
CA THR A 843 12.75 21.64 -14.95
C THR A 843 12.77 20.65 -16.12
N ALA A 844 12.73 19.35 -15.82
CA ALA A 844 12.63 18.25 -16.77
C ALA A 844 11.90 17.05 -16.13
N SER A 845 11.51 16.06 -16.94
CA SER A 845 11.05 14.77 -16.38
C SER A 845 12.20 14.09 -15.65
N LEU A 846 11.93 13.50 -14.48
CA LEU A 846 12.94 12.71 -13.79
C LEU A 846 13.18 11.37 -14.49
N PRO A 847 14.38 10.79 -14.37
CA PRO A 847 14.68 9.45 -14.86
C PRO A 847 13.67 8.42 -14.36
N CYS A 848 13.35 7.41 -15.18
CA CYS A 848 12.22 6.51 -14.89
C CYS A 848 12.49 5.51 -13.76
N ASP A 849 13.75 5.34 -13.37
CA ASP A 849 14.13 4.57 -12.18
C ASP A 849 14.10 5.42 -10.90
N ILE A 850 13.83 6.73 -10.99
CA ILE A 850 13.62 7.62 -9.85
C ILE A 850 12.13 7.89 -9.65
N HIS A 851 11.68 7.71 -8.41
CA HIS A 851 10.30 7.96 -7.99
C HIS A 851 10.29 8.90 -6.79
N ILE A 852 9.44 9.94 -6.82
CA ILE A 852 9.22 10.78 -5.65
C ILE A 852 8.21 10.04 -4.78
N VAL A 853 8.68 9.41 -3.69
CA VAL A 853 7.80 8.77 -2.72
C VAL A 853 6.84 9.81 -2.16
N ASN A 854 7.35 10.99 -1.79
CA ASN A 854 6.54 12.15 -1.43
C ASN A 854 7.35 13.47 -1.51
N LEU A 855 6.65 14.58 -1.74
CA LEU A 855 7.16 15.94 -1.53
C LEU A 855 6.12 16.67 -0.66
N LYS A 856 6.52 17.06 0.55
CA LYS A 856 5.58 17.59 1.53
C LYS A 856 6.20 18.65 2.44
N VAL A 857 5.32 19.36 3.14
CA VAL A 857 5.64 20.11 4.35
C VAL A 857 5.28 19.23 5.55
N PRO A 858 6.27 18.68 6.28
CA PRO A 858 6.00 17.75 7.38
C PRO A 858 5.17 18.38 8.50
N ARG A 859 5.45 19.65 8.85
CA ARG A 859 4.80 20.38 9.94
C ARG A 859 4.03 21.61 9.42
N PRO A 860 2.90 21.43 8.71
CA PRO A 860 2.21 22.55 8.06
C PRO A 860 1.70 23.61 9.05
N LEU A 861 1.31 23.20 10.27
CA LEU A 861 0.92 24.13 11.35
C LEU A 861 2.06 25.01 11.85
N ARG A 862 3.31 24.52 11.82
CA ARG A 862 4.48 25.28 12.26
C ARG A 862 5.09 26.11 11.14
N PHE A 863 4.65 25.95 9.88
CA PHE A 863 5.19 26.67 8.73
C PHE A 863 5.37 28.20 8.93
N PRO A 864 4.42 28.95 9.51
CA PRO A 864 4.60 30.38 9.79
C PRO A 864 5.49 30.69 11.01
N HIS A 865 5.75 29.70 11.87
CA HIS A 865 6.47 29.84 13.15
C HIS A 865 7.87 29.19 13.14
N THR A 866 8.20 28.36 12.14
CA THR A 866 9.53 27.75 12.04
C THR A 866 10.57 28.86 11.92
N GLU A 867 11.44 28.97 12.91
CA GLU A 867 12.63 29.82 12.88
C GLU A 867 13.44 29.54 11.60
N SER A 868 14.17 30.53 11.10
CA SER A 868 14.90 30.45 9.82
C SER A 868 16.01 29.38 9.75
N ALA A 869 16.17 28.54 10.77
CA ALA A 869 17.25 27.56 10.87
C ALA A 869 16.84 26.11 10.48
N GLU A 870 15.57 25.73 10.58
CA GLU A 870 15.13 24.36 10.21
C GLU A 870 14.45 24.33 8.83
N PRO A 871 14.89 23.45 7.90
CA PRO A 871 14.25 23.34 6.60
C PRO A 871 12.79 22.90 6.69
N LYS A 872 11.92 23.52 5.88
CA LYS A 872 10.45 23.41 6.02
C LYS A 872 9.82 22.31 5.18
N PHE A 873 10.49 21.86 4.12
CA PHE A 873 10.02 20.88 3.17
C PHE A 873 10.80 19.58 3.33
N ALA A 874 10.21 18.48 2.87
CA ALA A 874 10.88 17.20 2.75
C ALA A 874 10.55 16.56 1.41
N VAL A 875 11.56 15.98 0.78
CA VAL A 875 11.43 15.14 -0.41
C VAL A 875 11.98 13.76 -0.10
N LEU A 876 11.21 12.73 -0.45
CA LEU A 876 11.63 11.33 -0.35
C LEU A 876 11.76 10.78 -1.77
N LEU A 877 12.94 10.26 -2.11
CA LEU A 877 13.26 9.72 -3.42
C LEU A 877 13.56 8.23 -3.30
N GLN A 878 12.93 7.42 -4.14
CA GLN A 878 13.25 6.00 -4.30
C GLN A 878 13.95 5.80 -5.64
N ARG A 879 15.06 5.04 -5.64
CA ARG A 879 15.57 4.45 -6.88
C ARG A 879 15.04 3.04 -7.01
N ARG A 880 14.12 2.83 -7.94
CA ARG A 880 13.54 1.52 -8.20
C ARG A 880 14.61 0.58 -8.75
N GLY A 881 14.82 -0.56 -8.09
CA GLY A 881 15.59 -1.64 -8.70
C GLY A 881 14.80 -2.27 -9.84
N TRP A 882 15.48 -2.57 -10.94
CA TRP A 882 14.83 -3.07 -12.15
C TRP A 882 15.65 -4.15 -12.84
N ASP A 883 14.98 -5.02 -13.58
CA ASP A 883 15.60 -6.13 -14.31
C ASP A 883 16.18 -5.65 -15.66
N ALA A 884 17.51 -5.56 -15.71
CA ALA A 884 18.23 -5.07 -16.88
C ALA A 884 18.21 -6.01 -18.10
N SER A 885 17.65 -7.21 -17.97
CA SER A 885 17.45 -8.13 -19.10
C SER A 885 16.28 -7.73 -20.02
N TYR A 886 15.41 -6.82 -19.55
CA TYR A 886 14.33 -6.21 -20.32
C TYR A 886 14.77 -4.89 -20.97
N CYS A 887 13.90 -4.30 -21.78
CA CYS A 887 14.19 -3.05 -22.48
C CYS A 887 14.54 -1.93 -21.47
N LYS A 888 15.80 -1.49 -21.46
CA LYS A 888 16.28 -0.39 -20.59
C LYS A 888 15.53 0.92 -20.76
N ARG A 889 14.97 1.16 -21.96
CA ARG A 889 14.17 2.34 -22.27
C ARG A 889 12.69 2.20 -21.88
N GLY A 890 12.28 1.05 -21.33
CA GLY A 890 10.87 0.80 -20.99
C GLY A 890 9.91 0.98 -22.17
N GLY A 891 10.38 0.72 -23.40
CA GLY A 891 9.61 0.92 -24.63
C GLY A 891 9.52 2.36 -25.18
N LEU A 892 9.88 3.39 -24.41
CA LEU A 892 9.71 4.82 -24.75
C LEU A 892 11.03 5.60 -24.61
N GLN A 893 11.10 6.88 -24.99
CA GLN A 893 12.26 7.72 -24.63
C GLN A 893 12.26 7.89 -23.09
N CYS A 894 13.19 7.24 -22.42
CA CYS A 894 13.26 7.15 -20.96
C CYS A 894 14.73 6.97 -20.58
N THR A 895 15.20 7.80 -19.65
CA THR A 895 16.56 7.80 -19.10
C THR A 895 16.57 7.12 -17.73
N THR A 896 17.75 6.68 -17.33
CA THR A 896 18.03 6.24 -15.95
C THR A 896 18.90 7.27 -15.23
N VAL A 897 18.91 7.28 -13.90
CA VAL A 897 19.73 8.24 -13.12
C VAL A 897 21.23 8.14 -13.43
N GLY A 898 21.69 6.98 -13.92
CA GLY A 898 23.08 6.80 -14.38
C GLY A 898 23.38 7.42 -15.75
N GLU A 899 22.35 7.75 -16.54
CA GLU A 899 22.46 8.41 -17.84
C GLU A 899 22.19 9.92 -17.71
N GLU A 900 21.25 10.28 -16.85
CA GLU A 900 20.82 11.66 -16.60
C GLU A 900 20.75 11.88 -15.07
N PRO A 901 21.82 12.46 -14.49
CA PRO A 901 21.87 12.74 -13.05
C PRO A 901 20.75 13.70 -12.62
N VAL A 902 20.26 13.51 -11.41
CA VAL A 902 19.25 14.38 -10.80
C VAL A 902 19.95 15.28 -9.79
N ASN A 903 19.79 16.60 -9.95
CA ASN A 903 20.34 17.58 -9.02
C ASN A 903 19.20 18.24 -8.23
N LEU A 904 19.24 18.18 -6.89
CA LEU A 904 18.21 18.71 -6.02
C LEU A 904 18.06 20.23 -6.11
N PHE A 905 19.17 20.96 -6.26
CA PHE A 905 19.15 22.43 -6.27
C PHE A 905 18.43 23.01 -7.48
N TYR A 906 18.45 22.30 -8.61
CA TYR A 906 17.89 22.73 -9.90
C TYR A 906 16.71 21.86 -10.38
N MET A 907 16.21 20.96 -9.54
CA MET A 907 15.12 20.03 -9.86
C MET A 907 13.83 20.76 -10.24
N PHE A 908 13.54 21.87 -9.56
CA PHE A 908 12.31 22.62 -9.72
C PHE A 908 12.53 23.85 -10.62
N LYS A 909 11.55 24.10 -11.49
CA LYS A 909 11.53 25.28 -12.35
C LYS A 909 11.04 26.48 -11.55
N ASP A 910 11.72 27.61 -11.66
CA ASP A 910 11.34 28.87 -10.97
C ASP A 910 11.28 28.73 -9.42
N LEU A 911 11.91 27.69 -8.85
CA LEU A 911 12.13 27.47 -7.42
C LEU A 911 13.53 26.88 -7.23
N SER A 912 14.27 27.43 -6.28
CA SER A 912 15.56 26.89 -5.83
C SER A 912 15.36 26.06 -4.58
N ALA A 913 15.92 24.84 -4.54
CA ALA A 913 16.05 24.08 -3.31
C ALA A 913 17.32 24.51 -2.58
N VAL A 914 17.19 24.93 -1.32
CA VAL A 914 18.31 25.36 -0.47
C VAL A 914 18.27 24.66 0.88
N ASN A 915 19.33 24.78 1.69
CA ASN A 915 19.45 24.13 2.99
C ASN A 915 19.18 22.61 2.95
N VAL A 916 19.58 21.96 1.85
CA VAL A 916 19.35 20.53 1.64
C VAL A 916 20.17 19.72 2.64
N LYS A 917 19.51 18.80 3.34
CA LYS A 917 20.13 17.92 4.32
C LYS A 917 19.53 16.52 4.24
N ALA A 918 20.37 15.50 4.11
CA ALA A 918 19.95 14.10 4.19
C ALA A 918 19.40 13.78 5.60
N THR A 919 18.40 12.91 5.66
CA THR A 919 17.74 12.51 6.92
C THR A 919 17.15 11.10 6.80
N SER A 920 16.76 10.51 7.93
CA SER A 920 16.03 9.24 8.00
C SER A 920 14.65 9.33 7.34
N LEU A 921 14.05 8.19 7.00
CA LEU A 921 12.70 8.15 6.39
C LEU A 921 11.59 8.71 7.28
N ASN A 922 11.80 8.79 8.59
CA ASN A 922 10.90 9.45 9.54
C ASN A 922 11.28 10.92 9.84
N LEU A 923 12.31 11.46 9.17
CA LEU A 923 12.81 12.85 9.27
C LEU A 923 13.38 13.24 10.64
N LEU A 924 13.87 12.29 11.42
CA LEU A 924 14.29 12.50 12.81
C LEU A 924 15.79 12.34 13.06
N HIS A 925 16.49 11.64 12.17
CA HIS A 925 17.93 11.45 12.28
C HIS A 925 18.64 12.04 11.08
N ASP A 926 19.59 12.90 11.34
CA ASP A 926 20.32 13.65 10.31
C ASP A 926 21.80 13.23 10.24
N ASP A 927 22.17 12.18 10.97
CA ASP A 927 23.52 11.63 11.00
C ASP A 927 23.71 10.62 9.85
N PRO A 928 24.55 10.91 8.85
CA PRO A 928 24.78 10.01 7.72
C PRO A 928 25.39 8.66 8.12
N GLU A 929 26.21 8.62 9.18
CA GLU A 929 26.84 7.38 9.65
C GLU A 929 25.79 6.42 10.17
N MET A 930 24.85 6.92 10.98
CA MET A 930 23.74 6.13 11.52
C MET A 930 22.85 5.54 10.41
N LEU A 931 22.68 6.27 9.31
CA LEU A 931 21.83 5.85 8.18
C LEU A 931 22.52 4.87 7.23
N GLY A 932 23.84 4.70 7.35
CA GLY A 932 24.66 3.94 6.40
C GLY A 932 24.91 4.65 5.08
N TYR A 933 24.74 5.98 5.01
CA TYR A 933 24.89 6.78 3.80
C TYR A 933 26.29 7.40 3.66
N LEU A 934 27.34 6.63 3.94
CA LEU A 934 28.73 7.13 3.95
C LEU A 934 29.15 7.80 2.63
N GLU A 935 28.65 7.32 1.49
CA GLU A 935 28.94 7.88 0.16
C GLU A 935 28.45 9.33 -0.03
N GLN A 936 27.54 9.83 0.82
CA GLN A 936 26.97 11.18 0.73
C GLN A 936 27.67 12.23 1.61
N THR A 937 28.74 11.88 2.32
CA THR A 937 29.46 12.84 3.18
C THR A 937 30.58 13.61 2.46
N GLY A 938 30.85 13.30 1.17
CA GLY A 938 31.91 13.94 0.38
C GLY A 938 31.51 15.23 -0.34
N ASP A 939 32.48 15.84 -1.05
CA ASP A 939 32.32 17.07 -1.84
C ASP A 939 31.12 17.04 -2.80
N VAL A 940 30.72 15.86 -3.30
CA VAL A 940 29.59 15.68 -4.23
C VAL A 940 28.24 16.09 -3.61
N ALA A 941 28.05 15.92 -2.30
CA ALA A 941 26.84 16.39 -1.63
C ALA A 941 26.74 17.92 -1.59
N GLN A 942 27.86 18.64 -1.72
CA GLN A 942 27.86 20.10 -1.87
C GLN A 942 27.40 20.54 -3.26
N GLU A 943 27.44 19.67 -4.26
CA GLU A 943 26.99 19.97 -5.64
C GLU A 943 25.49 19.70 -5.85
N GLY A 944 24.85 18.95 -4.94
CA GLY A 944 23.40 18.69 -4.94
C GLY A 944 22.96 17.47 -5.77
N ASP A 945 23.90 16.71 -6.32
CA ASP A 945 23.62 15.51 -7.11
C ASP A 945 23.09 14.35 -6.23
N VAL A 946 21.99 13.74 -6.66
CA VAL A 946 21.35 12.63 -5.95
C VAL A 946 22.08 11.32 -6.25
N LEU A 947 22.92 10.88 -5.32
CA LEU A 947 23.54 9.55 -5.34
C LEU A 947 22.68 8.56 -4.55
N ILE A 948 21.97 7.68 -5.27
CA ILE A 948 21.06 6.69 -4.68
C ILE A 948 21.29 5.32 -5.31
N SER A 949 21.51 4.29 -4.48
CA SER A 949 21.68 2.91 -4.94
C SER A 949 20.33 2.29 -5.34
N PRO A 950 20.30 1.32 -6.28
CA PRO A 950 19.05 0.64 -6.64
C PRO A 950 18.38 0.02 -5.41
N MET A 951 17.04 0.05 -5.39
CA MET A 951 16.16 -0.32 -4.27
C MET A 951 16.13 0.68 -3.10
N GLU A 952 17.11 1.58 -2.95
CA GLU A 952 17.14 2.50 -1.82
C GLU A 952 16.05 3.58 -1.87
N ILE A 953 15.71 4.10 -0.69
CA ILE A 953 14.89 5.29 -0.46
C ILE A 953 15.72 6.25 0.38
N LEU A 954 15.82 7.50 -0.08
CA LEU A 954 16.49 8.58 0.62
C LEU A 954 15.49 9.68 0.96
N ALA A 955 15.67 10.30 2.11
CA ALA A 955 14.90 11.47 2.51
C ALA A 955 15.82 12.68 2.66
N TYR A 956 15.36 13.83 2.17
CA TYR A 956 16.03 15.10 2.33
C TYR A 956 15.08 16.13 2.94
N LYS A 957 15.57 16.89 3.92
CA LYS A 957 14.96 18.15 4.38
C LYS A 957 15.53 19.28 3.52
N LEU A 958 14.69 20.23 3.11
CA LEU A 958 15.10 21.37 2.29
C LEU A 958 14.13 22.54 2.42
N ASP A 959 14.55 23.71 1.92
CA ASP A 959 13.70 24.87 1.71
C ASP A 959 13.48 25.11 0.22
N LEU A 960 12.24 25.38 -0.17
CA LEU A 960 11.90 25.84 -1.52
C LEU A 960 11.67 27.34 -1.47
N GLN A 961 12.46 28.10 -2.24
CA GLN A 961 12.28 29.53 -2.38
C GLN A 961 12.25 29.94 -3.86
N PRO A 962 11.49 30.97 -4.24
CA PRO A 962 11.63 31.57 -5.55
C PRO A 962 13.07 32.07 -5.75
N PRO A 963 13.59 32.05 -7.00
CA PRO A 963 14.92 32.58 -7.28
C PRO A 963 15.05 34.02 -6.80
N SER A 964 16.20 34.35 -6.21
CA SER A 964 16.45 35.72 -5.74
C SER A 964 16.52 36.66 -6.94
N SER A 965 15.94 37.86 -6.85
CA SER A 965 15.97 38.85 -7.93
C SER A 965 17.37 39.41 -8.23
N GLN A 966 18.44 38.82 -7.68
CA GLN A 966 19.83 39.18 -7.96
C GLN A 966 20.53 38.21 -8.93
N GLU A 967 19.88 37.12 -9.37
CA GLU A 967 20.44 36.12 -10.29
C GLU A 967 19.84 36.14 -11.72
N GLU A 968 18.94 37.09 -12.04
CA GLU A 968 18.61 37.48 -13.42
C GLU A 968 19.44 38.70 -13.84
#